data_AF-A0A1E4FS76-F1
#
_entry.id   AF-A0A1E4FS76-F1
#
_cell.length_a   1.000
_cell.length_b   1.000
_cell.length_c   1.000
_cell.angle_alpha   90.00
_cell.angle_beta   90.00
_cell.angle_gamma   90.00
#
_symmetry.space_group_name_H-M   'P 1'
#
loop_
_entity.id
_entity.type
_entity.pdbx_description
1 polymer ?
#
loop_
_entity_poly.entity_id
_entity_poly.type
_entity_poly.pdbx_seq_one_letter_code
_entity_poly.pdbx_strand_id
1 'polypeptide(L)'
;MNDCCASSPSPGKAGISTPATPPSFAVRPGVTFPDWSVVRSPAVRDALQAMVGSDHVLNRWSGYDPATDRVRVALLKLYAEDGRGPTTGALAERAELSETAIPSLLEELRRRDLVVLDGERIVGAYPFTDRETGHRVTLDGRVLNAMCAVDALGIGAMTNRDIAIASQCRHCGAPIRITTREQGRALAEVEPTTAVMWQSVRYEGGCAASSLCATTAFFCSDEHLSAWRDDRSADEPGFRLSIEEGLQAGRALFGPSLAGLDVASKSAAAAEHPLRANGRNGGAYDLVVIGAGSAGFSAAITAADQGAQVALIGSGTIGGTCVNVGCVPSKTLIRAAETLHNARVAARFAGITAEAELTDWRGTIRQKDALVSELRQAKYVDLLPAYNGIAYRDGPARLFDGGVEVNGTRIPAGKIVIATGARPAVPAIPGIEAVPYLTSTSALDLEELPHSLLVIGGGYIGAELAQMFARAGVKVTLVCRSRLLPEAEPEIGAALTGYFEDEGITVVSGITYRAIRTTGGGISLTVMRDDQDVTIDADQVLITTGRTPNIEGLGLAEHGIAVSPTGGIVVDDRMRTTRAGVYAAGDVTGRDQFVYMAAYGAKLAAKNALNGDSQRYDNSAMPAIVFTDPQVASVGLTEAAAHAAGYAVRVSTIGLDQVPRALAARDTRGLIKLVADAGNGRLLGAHILAPEGADSIQTATLAIRQGLSVADLADTIFPYLTTVEGLKLAALAFDKDVAKLSCCAG
;
A
#
# COMPACT_ATOMS: atom_id res chain seq x y z
N MET A 1 -14.82 -45.03 -7.61
CA MET A 1 -14.76 -44.59 -9.02
C MET A 1 -16.12 -44.01 -9.33
N ASN A 2 -16.25 -42.68 -9.49
CA ASN A 2 -17.41 -42.01 -10.10
C ASN A 2 -17.13 -40.49 -10.22
N ASP A 3 -17.34 -39.98 -11.44
CA ASP A 3 -17.78 -38.64 -11.85
C ASP A 3 -17.01 -37.38 -11.41
N CYS A 4 -15.69 -37.31 -11.66
CA CYS A 4 -14.99 -36.01 -11.72
C CYS A 4 -15.01 -35.36 -13.13
N CYS A 5 -15.36 -36.13 -14.17
CA CYS A 5 -15.17 -35.72 -15.57
C CYS A 5 -16.33 -36.21 -16.46
N ALA A 6 -17.50 -35.59 -16.36
CA ALA A 6 -18.49 -35.72 -17.43
C ALA A 6 -17.95 -34.95 -18.66
N SER A 7 -17.71 -35.66 -19.75
CA SER A 7 -17.16 -35.11 -21.00
C SER A 7 -18.14 -34.17 -21.68
N SER A 8 -17.79 -32.88 -21.78
CA SER A 8 -18.40 -31.97 -22.76
C SER A 8 -17.99 -32.39 -24.18
N PRO A 9 -18.90 -32.32 -25.18
CA PRO A 9 -18.57 -32.72 -26.54
C PRO A 9 -17.57 -31.76 -27.18
N SER A 10 -16.69 -32.29 -28.04
CA SER A 10 -15.68 -31.52 -28.75
C SER A 10 -16.31 -30.45 -29.65
N PRO A 11 -15.81 -29.20 -29.63
CA PRO A 11 -16.12 -28.26 -30.69
C PRO A 11 -15.45 -28.78 -31.96
N GLY A 12 -16.24 -29.05 -33.00
CA GLY A 12 -15.75 -29.39 -34.33
C GLY A 12 -14.81 -28.30 -34.86
N LYS A 13 -13.92 -28.69 -35.77
CA LYS A 13 -12.90 -27.86 -36.45
C LYS A 13 -13.51 -26.53 -36.97
N ALA A 14 -13.50 -25.51 -36.13
CA ALA A 14 -13.75 -24.12 -36.47
C ALA A 14 -12.45 -23.36 -36.15
N GLY A 15 -11.98 -22.54 -37.09
CA GLY A 15 -10.74 -21.78 -36.92
C GLY A 15 -10.75 -21.03 -35.59
N ILE A 16 -9.76 -21.31 -34.74
CA ILE A 16 -9.58 -20.67 -33.44
C ILE A 16 -9.28 -19.20 -33.73
N SER A 17 -10.27 -18.33 -33.60
CA SER A 17 -9.99 -16.90 -33.48
C SER A 17 -9.35 -16.71 -32.12
N THR A 18 -8.07 -16.31 -32.10
CA THR A 18 -7.33 -16.02 -30.88
C THR A 18 -8.05 -14.87 -30.15
N PRO A 19 -8.59 -15.07 -28.94
CA PRO A 19 -9.16 -13.97 -28.18
C PRO A 19 -8.07 -12.93 -27.91
N ALA A 20 -8.40 -11.64 -28.04
CA ALA A 20 -7.45 -10.54 -27.89
C ALA A 20 -6.83 -10.46 -26.48
N THR A 21 -7.43 -11.12 -25.48
CA THR A 21 -6.92 -11.26 -24.12
C THR A 21 -6.90 -12.74 -23.72
N PRO A 22 -5.75 -13.29 -23.28
CA PRO A 22 -5.67 -14.68 -22.84
C PRO A 22 -6.42 -14.87 -21.51
N PRO A 23 -7.05 -16.05 -21.27
CA PRO A 23 -7.83 -16.29 -20.06
C PRO A 23 -6.94 -16.30 -18.81
N SER A 24 -7.38 -15.59 -17.76
CA SER A 24 -6.76 -15.59 -16.44
C SER A 24 -7.83 -15.81 -15.36
N PHE A 25 -7.49 -16.60 -14.36
CA PHE A 25 -8.37 -16.96 -13.26
C PHE A 25 -7.81 -16.41 -11.95
N ALA A 26 -8.63 -15.66 -11.20
CA ALA A 26 -8.23 -15.18 -9.89
C ALA A 26 -8.25 -16.34 -8.89
N VAL A 27 -7.12 -16.52 -8.19
CA VAL A 27 -6.96 -17.57 -7.18
C VAL A 27 -7.21 -17.01 -5.78
N ARG A 28 -6.70 -15.79 -5.53
CA ARG A 28 -6.92 -14.97 -4.34
C ARG A 28 -6.69 -13.50 -4.71
N PRO A 29 -7.07 -12.51 -3.86
CA PRO A 29 -6.90 -11.09 -4.18
C PRO A 29 -5.47 -10.78 -4.65
N GLY A 30 -5.34 -10.15 -5.82
CA GLY A 30 -4.05 -9.78 -6.42
C GLY A 30 -3.24 -10.92 -7.04
N VAL A 31 -3.75 -12.16 -7.09
CA VAL A 31 -3.03 -13.33 -7.63
C VAL A 31 -3.87 -14.03 -8.71
N THR A 32 -3.38 -14.02 -9.94
CA THR A 32 -4.03 -14.64 -11.10
C THR A 32 -3.21 -15.79 -11.68
N PHE A 33 -3.90 -16.74 -12.30
CA PHE A 33 -3.33 -17.91 -12.95
C PHE A 33 -3.88 -18.03 -14.39
N PRO A 34 -3.04 -18.29 -15.41
CA PRO A 34 -1.59 -18.14 -15.39
C PRO A 34 -1.17 -16.67 -15.23
N ASP A 35 0.06 -16.44 -14.77
CA ASP A 35 0.70 -15.14 -14.86
C ASP A 35 1.22 -14.91 -16.29
N TRP A 36 0.40 -14.24 -17.11
CA TRP A 36 0.78 -13.92 -18.48
C TRP A 36 1.90 -12.89 -18.58
N SER A 37 2.22 -12.15 -17.51
CA SER A 37 3.27 -11.11 -17.54
C SER A 37 4.67 -11.70 -17.73
N VAL A 38 4.88 -12.96 -17.33
CA VAL A 38 6.14 -13.66 -17.53
C VAL A 38 6.23 -14.39 -18.86
N VAL A 39 5.13 -14.47 -19.63
CA VAL A 39 5.04 -15.20 -20.91
C VAL A 39 5.44 -14.32 -22.08
N ARG A 40 6.66 -14.54 -22.59
CA ARG A 40 7.25 -13.81 -23.72
C ARG A 40 7.37 -14.66 -24.99
N SER A 41 7.51 -15.99 -24.86
CA SER A 41 7.58 -16.88 -26.03
C SER A 41 6.17 -17.12 -26.61
N PRO A 42 5.98 -16.95 -27.93
CA PRO A 42 4.75 -17.36 -28.61
C PRO A 42 4.42 -18.84 -28.41
N ALA A 43 5.43 -19.73 -28.43
CA ALA A 43 5.21 -21.17 -28.22
C ALA A 43 4.70 -21.47 -26.81
N VAL A 44 5.19 -20.75 -25.80
CA VAL A 44 4.69 -20.87 -24.42
C VAL A 44 3.26 -20.31 -24.32
N ARG A 45 2.98 -19.18 -24.98
CA ARG A 45 1.64 -18.60 -25.02
C ARG A 45 0.63 -19.59 -25.61
N ASP A 46 0.94 -20.18 -26.76
CA ASP A 46 0.07 -21.14 -27.43
C ASP A 46 -0.12 -22.41 -26.59
N ALA A 47 0.97 -22.92 -25.98
CA ALA A 47 0.92 -24.08 -25.09
C ALA A 47 0.03 -23.86 -23.87
N LEU A 48 0.21 -22.72 -23.19
CA LEU A 48 -0.60 -22.36 -22.03
C LEU A 48 -2.06 -22.10 -22.41
N GLN A 49 -2.32 -21.36 -23.50
CA GLN A 49 -3.68 -21.10 -23.97
C GLN A 49 -4.44 -22.39 -24.31
N ALA A 50 -3.77 -23.32 -25.00
CA ALA A 50 -4.36 -24.62 -25.32
C ALA A 50 -4.67 -25.43 -24.05
N MET A 51 -3.82 -25.33 -23.02
CA MET A 51 -4.01 -26.03 -21.75
C MET A 51 -5.10 -25.38 -20.88
N VAL A 52 -5.13 -24.05 -20.78
CA VAL A 52 -6.01 -23.31 -19.85
C VAL A 52 -7.36 -22.91 -20.44
N GLY A 53 -7.57 -23.07 -21.74
CA GLY A 53 -8.81 -22.72 -22.44
C GLY A 53 -10.00 -23.66 -22.20
N SER A 54 -9.96 -24.53 -21.19
CA SER A 54 -11.05 -25.47 -20.86
C SER A 54 -11.70 -25.14 -19.51
N ASP A 55 -13.03 -25.29 -19.41
CA ASP A 55 -13.82 -25.04 -18.19
C ASP A 55 -13.34 -25.86 -16.98
N HIS A 56 -12.75 -27.03 -17.23
CA HIS A 56 -12.15 -27.87 -16.20
C HIS A 56 -10.98 -27.17 -15.47
N VAL A 57 -10.17 -26.39 -16.19
CA VAL A 57 -9.03 -25.66 -15.61
C VAL A 57 -9.47 -24.42 -14.84
N LEU A 58 -10.57 -23.77 -15.25
CA LEU A 58 -11.18 -22.67 -14.48
C LEU A 58 -11.63 -23.15 -13.10
N ASN A 59 -12.34 -24.28 -13.04
CA ASN A 59 -12.82 -24.87 -11.77
C ASN A 59 -11.68 -25.40 -10.88
N ARG A 60 -10.55 -25.77 -11.48
CA ARG A 60 -9.37 -26.19 -10.74
C ARG A 60 -8.73 -25.05 -9.96
N TRP A 61 -8.57 -23.88 -10.58
CA TRP A 61 -7.76 -22.79 -10.03
C TRP A 61 -8.55 -21.63 -9.42
N SER A 62 -9.87 -21.57 -9.60
CA SER A 62 -10.69 -20.44 -9.14
C SER A 62 -12.03 -20.84 -8.52
N GLY A 63 -12.62 -19.92 -7.77
CA GLY A 63 -13.99 -20.05 -7.23
C GLY A 63 -14.13 -21.04 -6.08
N TYR A 64 -13.08 -21.28 -5.28
CA TYR A 64 -13.19 -21.93 -3.96
C TYR A 64 -13.15 -20.90 -2.84
N ASP A 65 -13.67 -21.30 -1.68
CA ASP A 65 -13.72 -20.43 -0.51
C ASP A 65 -12.30 -20.13 0.05
N PRO A 66 -12.14 -19.05 0.85
CA PRO A 66 -10.85 -18.67 1.41
C PRO A 66 -10.22 -19.70 2.37
N ALA A 67 -11.00 -20.55 3.05
CA ALA A 67 -10.45 -21.61 3.90
C ALA A 67 -9.84 -22.73 3.05
N THR A 68 -10.46 -23.07 1.93
CA THR A 68 -9.89 -24.01 0.94
C THR A 68 -8.55 -23.50 0.38
N ASP A 69 -8.41 -22.20 0.07
CA ASP A 69 -7.09 -21.66 -0.36
C ASP A 69 -6.05 -21.71 0.76
N ARG A 70 -6.42 -21.42 2.01
CA ARG A 70 -5.51 -21.54 3.16
C ARG A 70 -4.97 -22.96 3.31
N VAL A 71 -5.83 -23.98 3.20
CA VAL A 71 -5.40 -25.39 3.24
C VAL A 71 -4.49 -25.73 2.05
N ARG A 72 -4.83 -25.28 0.84
CA ARG A 72 -4.00 -25.49 -0.36
C ARG A 72 -2.61 -24.87 -0.21
N VAL A 73 -2.54 -23.65 0.28
CA VAL A 73 -1.29 -22.93 0.54
C VAL A 73 -0.46 -23.62 1.62
N ALA A 74 -1.09 -24.01 2.72
CA ALA A 74 -0.45 -24.71 3.81
C ALA A 74 0.15 -26.05 3.33
N LEU A 75 -0.60 -26.80 2.52
CA LEU A 75 -0.13 -28.02 1.86
C LEU A 75 1.14 -27.80 1.05
N LEU A 76 1.15 -26.79 0.16
CA LEU A 76 2.31 -26.52 -0.70
C LEU A 76 3.55 -26.10 0.09
N LYS A 77 3.37 -25.29 1.14
CA LYS A 77 4.46 -24.89 2.03
C LYS A 77 5.03 -26.09 2.79
N LEU A 78 4.18 -26.89 3.41
CA LEU A 78 4.60 -28.09 4.15
C LEU A 78 5.27 -29.11 3.23
N TYR A 79 4.76 -29.32 2.02
CA TYR A 79 5.43 -30.19 1.04
C TYR A 79 6.83 -29.70 0.69
N ALA A 80 6.98 -28.40 0.40
CA ALA A 80 8.29 -27.81 0.09
C ALA A 80 9.28 -27.91 1.26
N GLU A 81 8.79 -27.80 2.50
CA GLU A 81 9.58 -27.90 3.73
C GLU A 81 9.95 -29.34 4.09
N ASP A 82 9.00 -30.28 3.98
CA ASP A 82 9.13 -31.63 4.54
C ASP A 82 9.49 -32.70 3.51
N GLY A 83 9.34 -32.42 2.21
CA GLY A 83 9.65 -33.40 1.18
C GLY A 83 8.54 -34.41 0.88
N ARG A 84 7.43 -34.38 1.63
CA ARG A 84 6.38 -35.41 1.64
C ARG A 84 5.05 -34.87 2.15
N GLY A 85 3.99 -35.66 2.01
CA GLY A 85 2.66 -35.34 2.51
C GLY A 85 2.62 -35.04 4.01
N PRO A 86 2.03 -33.90 4.44
CA PRO A 86 1.87 -33.60 5.86
C PRO A 86 0.75 -34.44 6.47
N THR A 87 0.76 -34.53 7.81
CA THR A 87 -0.40 -35.05 8.55
C THR A 87 -1.53 -34.02 8.55
N THR A 88 -2.78 -34.48 8.75
CA THR A 88 -3.94 -33.60 8.88
C THR A 88 -3.80 -32.60 10.02
N GLY A 89 -3.17 -33.00 11.14
CA GLY A 89 -2.87 -32.12 12.28
C GLY A 89 -1.88 -31.01 11.94
N ALA A 90 -0.74 -31.35 11.31
CA ALA A 90 0.24 -30.35 10.88
C ALA A 90 -0.36 -29.39 9.84
N LEU A 91 -1.25 -29.90 8.99
CA LEU A 91 -1.98 -29.10 8.01
C LEU A 91 -2.99 -28.15 8.67
N ALA A 92 -3.72 -28.62 9.68
CA ALA A 92 -4.65 -27.80 10.46
C ALA A 92 -3.95 -26.64 11.16
N GLU A 93 -2.84 -26.95 11.84
CA GLU A 93 -1.99 -25.98 12.52
C GLU A 93 -1.48 -24.91 11.53
N ARG A 94 -0.92 -25.35 10.39
CA ARG A 94 -0.38 -24.42 9.38
C ARG A 94 -1.45 -23.58 8.69
N ALA A 95 -2.67 -24.10 8.53
CA ALA A 95 -3.78 -23.40 7.92
C ALA A 95 -4.56 -22.51 8.92
N GLU A 96 -4.23 -22.57 10.21
CA GLU A 96 -4.96 -21.93 11.31
C GLU A 96 -6.45 -22.31 11.32
N LEU A 97 -6.71 -23.61 11.22
CA LEU A 97 -8.05 -24.19 11.18
C LEU A 97 -8.18 -25.33 12.20
N SER A 98 -9.41 -25.62 12.60
CA SER A 98 -9.69 -26.83 13.38
C SER A 98 -9.35 -28.08 12.57
N GLU A 99 -8.73 -29.08 13.20
CA GLU A 99 -8.50 -30.39 12.58
C GLU A 99 -9.78 -31.01 12.01
N THR A 100 -10.93 -30.76 12.64
CA THR A 100 -12.23 -31.26 12.18
C THR A 100 -12.71 -30.66 10.85
N ALA A 101 -12.18 -29.51 10.45
CA ALA A 101 -12.52 -28.84 9.19
C ALA A 101 -11.68 -29.34 8.00
N ILE A 102 -10.53 -29.98 8.27
CA ILE A 102 -9.56 -30.37 7.24
C ILE A 102 -10.10 -31.43 6.27
N PRO A 103 -10.80 -32.49 6.71
CA PRO A 103 -11.26 -33.54 5.79
C PRO A 103 -12.19 -33.00 4.67
N SER A 104 -13.12 -32.10 4.98
CA SER A 104 -14.03 -31.53 3.98
C SER A 104 -13.32 -30.62 2.98
N LEU A 105 -12.32 -29.87 3.44
CA LEU A 105 -11.53 -28.97 2.58
C LEU A 105 -10.55 -29.75 1.70
N LEU A 106 -9.93 -30.83 2.22
CA LEU A 106 -9.13 -31.75 1.43
C LEU A 106 -9.96 -32.46 0.36
N GLU A 107 -11.19 -32.85 0.69
CA GLU A 107 -12.11 -33.46 -0.27
C GLU A 107 -12.53 -32.46 -1.37
N GLU A 108 -12.67 -31.17 -1.05
CA GLU A 108 -12.84 -30.13 -2.06
C GLU A 108 -11.61 -29.97 -2.96
N LEU A 109 -10.41 -29.88 -2.39
CA LEU A 109 -9.17 -29.82 -3.16
C LEU A 109 -8.98 -31.07 -4.03
N ARG A 110 -9.45 -32.23 -3.57
CA ARG A 110 -9.39 -33.50 -4.32
C ARG A 110 -10.33 -33.46 -5.51
N ARG A 111 -11.56 -32.96 -5.36
CA ARG A 111 -12.51 -32.75 -6.47
C ARG A 111 -11.97 -31.78 -7.52
N ARG A 112 -11.14 -30.83 -7.11
CA ARG A 112 -10.44 -29.88 -7.99
C ARG A 112 -9.11 -30.41 -8.52
N ASP A 113 -8.76 -31.66 -8.21
CA ASP A 113 -7.50 -32.30 -8.64
C ASP A 113 -6.25 -31.50 -8.22
N LEU A 114 -6.26 -30.95 -7.00
CA LEU A 114 -5.13 -30.22 -6.41
C LEU A 114 -4.41 -31.03 -5.31
N VAL A 115 -5.06 -32.08 -4.79
CA VAL A 115 -4.49 -32.99 -3.78
C VAL A 115 -4.78 -34.45 -4.15
N VAL A 116 -3.86 -35.35 -3.82
CA VAL A 116 -4.00 -36.80 -4.02
C VAL A 116 -4.03 -37.46 -2.64
N LEU A 117 -5.07 -38.24 -2.39
CA LEU A 117 -5.27 -38.95 -1.12
C LEU A 117 -5.19 -40.47 -1.31
N ASP A 118 -4.59 -41.16 -0.35
CA ASP A 118 -4.56 -42.62 -0.20
C ASP A 118 -5.22 -42.98 1.13
N GLY A 119 -6.54 -43.25 1.09
CA GLY A 119 -7.38 -43.19 2.28
C GLY A 119 -7.44 -41.77 2.84
N GLU A 120 -7.10 -41.60 4.12
CA GLU A 120 -7.00 -40.28 4.77
C GLU A 120 -5.60 -39.65 4.65
N ARG A 121 -4.63 -40.37 4.07
CA ARG A 121 -3.25 -39.91 3.94
C ARG A 121 -3.09 -39.04 2.69
N ILE A 122 -2.45 -37.90 2.86
CA ILE A 122 -2.07 -37.00 1.77
C ILE A 122 -0.79 -37.56 1.12
N VAL A 123 -0.85 -37.89 -0.17
CA VAL A 123 0.26 -38.50 -0.93
C VAL A 123 0.67 -37.66 -2.15
N GLY A 124 0.02 -36.52 -2.37
CA GLY A 124 0.46 -35.50 -3.31
C GLY A 124 -0.33 -34.20 -3.16
N ALA A 125 0.30 -33.08 -3.50
CA ALA A 125 -0.32 -31.77 -3.56
C ALA A 125 0.29 -31.02 -4.76
N TYR A 126 -0.49 -30.85 -5.83
CA TYR A 126 0.00 -30.38 -7.13
C TYR A 126 0.76 -29.04 -6.99
N PRO A 127 2.08 -28.96 -7.30
CA PRO A 127 2.85 -29.83 -8.20
C PRO A 127 3.68 -30.98 -7.56
N PHE A 128 3.60 -31.22 -6.26
CA PHE A 128 4.38 -32.22 -5.51
C PHE A 128 3.69 -33.58 -5.38
N THR A 129 4.47 -34.66 -5.27
CA THR A 129 3.95 -36.00 -4.99
C THR A 129 4.91 -36.81 -4.12
N ASP A 130 4.38 -37.76 -3.35
CA ASP A 130 5.18 -38.74 -2.61
C ASP A 130 5.69 -39.86 -3.52
N ARG A 131 5.12 -40.00 -4.73
CA ARG A 131 5.49 -41.03 -5.70
C ARG A 131 6.75 -40.63 -6.46
N GLU A 132 7.61 -41.59 -6.74
CA GLU A 132 8.76 -41.37 -7.62
C GLU A 132 8.30 -41.29 -9.09
N THR A 133 8.45 -40.12 -9.68
CA THR A 133 8.06 -39.82 -11.07
C THR A 133 9.24 -39.79 -12.02
N GLY A 134 10.47 -39.84 -11.49
CA GLY A 134 11.68 -39.54 -12.24
C GLY A 134 11.95 -38.04 -12.41
N HIS A 135 11.20 -37.16 -11.74
CA HIS A 135 11.45 -35.72 -11.70
C HIS A 135 11.79 -35.28 -10.27
N ARG A 136 13.05 -35.45 -9.87
CA ARG A 136 13.51 -35.11 -8.52
C ARG A 136 13.98 -33.66 -8.47
N VAL A 137 13.42 -32.86 -7.57
CA VAL A 137 13.78 -31.46 -7.37
C VAL A 137 14.48 -31.31 -6.04
N THR A 138 15.72 -30.85 -6.06
CA THR A 138 16.49 -30.50 -4.87
C THR A 138 16.26 -29.04 -4.54
N LEU A 139 15.69 -28.77 -3.37
CA LEU A 139 15.35 -27.45 -2.83
C LEU A 139 15.89 -27.37 -1.40
N ASP A 140 16.75 -26.39 -1.11
CA ASP A 140 17.35 -26.19 0.22
C ASP A 140 17.95 -27.48 0.83
N GLY A 141 18.61 -28.30 -0.01
CA GLY A 141 19.23 -29.57 0.37
C GLY A 141 18.28 -30.76 0.53
N ARG A 142 16.98 -30.56 0.31
CA ARG A 142 15.93 -31.60 0.39
C ARG A 142 15.52 -32.04 -1.00
N VAL A 143 15.17 -33.31 -1.14
CA VAL A 143 14.74 -33.85 -2.43
C VAL A 143 13.23 -34.11 -2.44
N LEU A 144 12.56 -33.43 -3.35
CA LEU A 144 11.12 -33.49 -3.63
C LEU A 144 10.87 -34.26 -4.93
N ASN A 145 9.70 -34.86 -5.09
CA ASN A 145 9.25 -35.33 -6.41
C ASN A 145 8.21 -34.36 -6.98
N ALA A 146 8.47 -33.87 -8.18
CA ALA A 146 7.49 -33.15 -8.98
C ALA A 146 6.62 -34.14 -9.76
N MET A 147 5.36 -33.79 -10.02
CA MET A 147 4.48 -34.70 -10.76
C MET A 147 4.91 -34.87 -12.22
N CYS A 148 5.34 -33.80 -12.90
CA CYS A 148 5.88 -33.86 -14.27
C CYS A 148 7.02 -32.85 -14.55
N ALA A 149 7.44 -32.73 -15.81
CA ALA A 149 8.55 -31.88 -16.22
C ALA A 149 8.30 -30.37 -16.01
N VAL A 150 7.13 -29.84 -16.38
CA VAL A 150 6.81 -28.40 -16.20
C VAL A 150 6.61 -28.04 -14.73
N ASP A 151 6.06 -28.99 -13.96
CA ASP A 151 5.94 -28.91 -12.50
C ASP A 151 7.31 -28.77 -11.84
N ALA A 152 8.28 -29.59 -12.26
CA ALA A 152 9.65 -29.54 -11.77
C ALA A 152 10.31 -28.17 -12.01
N LEU A 153 10.09 -27.60 -13.19
CA LEU A 153 10.61 -26.27 -13.55
C LEU A 153 9.91 -25.13 -12.81
N GLY A 154 8.63 -25.29 -12.46
CA GLY A 154 7.85 -24.28 -11.77
C GLY A 154 8.15 -24.13 -10.27
N ILE A 155 8.65 -25.19 -9.61
CA ILE A 155 8.84 -25.22 -8.15
C ILE A 155 9.77 -24.11 -7.65
N GLY A 156 10.86 -23.81 -8.38
CA GLY A 156 11.81 -22.78 -7.96
C GLY A 156 11.16 -21.40 -7.89
N ALA A 157 10.41 -21.03 -8.93
CA ALA A 157 9.68 -19.76 -8.96
C ALA A 157 8.51 -19.71 -7.98
N MET A 158 7.81 -20.83 -7.77
CA MET A 158 6.76 -20.95 -6.75
C MET A 158 7.29 -20.71 -5.34
N THR A 159 8.46 -21.26 -5.02
CA THR A 159 9.07 -21.18 -3.67
C THR A 159 10.02 -20.00 -3.50
N ASN A 160 10.30 -19.28 -4.59
CA ASN A 160 11.27 -18.19 -4.67
C ASN A 160 12.67 -18.64 -4.21
N ARG A 161 13.13 -19.75 -4.78
CA ARG A 161 14.40 -20.43 -4.45
C ARG A 161 15.03 -21.02 -5.72
N ASP A 162 16.35 -21.11 -5.70
CA ASP A 162 17.10 -21.84 -6.73
C ASP A 162 17.02 -23.35 -6.46
N ILE A 163 16.88 -24.13 -7.52
CA ILE A 163 16.65 -25.57 -7.45
C ILE A 163 17.57 -26.35 -8.39
N ALA A 164 17.81 -27.61 -8.07
CA ALA A 164 18.46 -28.56 -8.96
C ALA A 164 17.50 -29.72 -9.28
N ILE A 165 17.18 -29.89 -10.56
CA ILE A 165 16.30 -30.93 -11.07
C ILE A 165 17.19 -32.07 -11.59
N ALA A 166 16.95 -33.28 -11.11
CA ALA A 166 17.50 -34.52 -11.64
C ALA A 166 16.36 -35.33 -12.26
N SER A 167 16.45 -35.57 -13.56
CA SER A 167 15.46 -36.31 -14.34
C SER A 167 16.10 -37.23 -15.37
N GLN A 168 15.29 -37.87 -16.21
CA GLN A 168 15.72 -38.80 -17.24
C GLN A 168 14.98 -38.50 -18.54
N CYS A 169 15.69 -38.70 -19.66
CA CYS A 169 15.08 -38.66 -20.97
C CYS A 169 14.01 -39.75 -21.08
N ARG A 170 12.78 -39.34 -21.42
CA ARG A 170 11.64 -40.26 -21.51
C ARG A 170 11.79 -41.35 -22.59
N HIS A 171 12.64 -41.12 -23.60
CA HIS A 171 12.88 -42.07 -24.68
C HIS A 171 13.97 -43.10 -24.34
N CYS A 172 15.17 -42.65 -23.94
CA CYS A 172 16.34 -43.52 -23.77
C CYS A 172 16.81 -43.72 -22.32
N GLY A 173 16.21 -43.02 -21.34
CA GLY A 173 16.60 -43.08 -19.93
C GLY A 173 17.87 -42.31 -19.56
N ALA A 174 18.53 -41.64 -20.51
CA ALA A 174 19.73 -40.84 -20.22
C ALA A 174 19.45 -39.73 -19.19
N PRO A 175 20.38 -39.45 -18.25
CA PRO A 175 20.16 -38.45 -17.21
C PRO A 175 20.03 -37.04 -17.80
N ILE A 176 19.13 -36.25 -17.21
CA ILE A 176 18.93 -34.83 -17.50
C ILE A 176 19.07 -34.06 -16.19
N ARG A 177 19.95 -33.06 -16.14
CA ARG A 177 20.18 -32.21 -14.97
C ARG A 177 19.92 -30.76 -15.34
N ILE A 178 19.16 -30.07 -14.51
CA ILE A 178 18.83 -28.65 -14.72
C ILE A 178 19.04 -27.93 -13.40
N THR A 179 19.78 -26.84 -13.40
CA THR A 179 19.88 -25.95 -12.23
C THR A 179 19.35 -24.58 -12.58
N THR A 180 18.75 -23.91 -11.60
CA THR A 180 18.22 -22.56 -11.75
C THR A 180 18.99 -21.54 -10.91
N ARG A 181 18.84 -20.27 -11.28
CA ARG A 181 19.34 -19.10 -10.57
C ARG A 181 18.27 -18.02 -10.52
N GLU A 182 18.56 -16.93 -9.81
CA GLU A 182 17.66 -15.79 -9.66
C GLU A 182 16.33 -16.17 -9.01
N GLN A 183 16.38 -16.96 -7.95
CA GLN A 183 15.21 -17.46 -7.22
C GLN A 183 14.32 -18.33 -8.12
N GLY A 184 14.96 -19.20 -8.90
CA GLY A 184 14.27 -20.10 -9.82
C GLY A 184 13.70 -19.44 -11.08
N ARG A 185 14.11 -18.20 -11.40
CA ARG A 185 13.54 -17.43 -12.53
C ARG A 185 14.33 -17.57 -13.83
N ALA A 186 15.58 -17.99 -13.76
CA ALA A 186 16.44 -18.21 -14.92
C ALA A 186 17.18 -19.54 -14.81
N LEU A 187 17.57 -20.12 -15.96
CA LEU A 187 18.44 -21.28 -15.98
C LEU A 187 19.88 -20.89 -15.61
N ALA A 188 20.52 -21.74 -14.82
CA ALA A 188 21.94 -21.66 -14.52
C ALA A 188 22.71 -22.67 -15.39
N GLU A 189 22.25 -23.92 -15.43
CA GLU A 189 22.86 -24.99 -16.23
C GLU A 189 21.80 -25.99 -16.70
N VAL A 190 22.01 -26.56 -17.89
CA VAL A 190 21.19 -27.65 -18.45
C VAL A 190 22.12 -28.69 -19.08
N GLU A 191 22.03 -29.93 -18.61
CA GLU A 191 22.82 -31.06 -19.12
C GLU A 191 21.87 -32.21 -19.53
N PRO A 192 21.92 -32.71 -20.77
CA PRO A 192 22.70 -32.15 -21.89
C PRO A 192 22.09 -30.84 -22.39
N THR A 193 22.91 -29.97 -22.99
CA THR A 193 22.47 -28.66 -23.50
C THR A 193 21.44 -28.75 -24.63
N THR A 194 21.30 -29.93 -25.25
CA THR A 194 20.31 -30.26 -26.28
C THR A 194 18.95 -30.67 -25.70
N ALA A 195 18.79 -30.69 -24.38
CA ALA A 195 17.56 -31.13 -23.75
C ALA A 195 16.36 -30.24 -24.15
N VAL A 196 15.19 -30.87 -24.28
CA VAL A 196 13.91 -30.24 -24.61
C VAL A 196 12.80 -30.84 -23.75
N MET A 197 11.65 -30.16 -23.72
CA MET A 197 10.45 -30.59 -22.99
C MET A 197 9.29 -30.75 -23.95
N TRP A 198 8.49 -31.79 -23.75
CA TRP A 198 7.16 -31.89 -24.35
C TRP A 198 6.11 -31.44 -23.33
N GLN A 199 5.30 -30.45 -23.69
CA GLN A 199 4.18 -29.96 -22.90
C GLN A 199 2.87 -30.51 -23.48
N SER A 200 2.22 -31.43 -22.78
CA SER A 200 0.91 -31.93 -23.21
C SER A 200 -0.19 -30.89 -23.01
N VAL A 201 -1.18 -30.89 -23.90
CA VAL A 201 -2.40 -30.06 -23.80
C VAL A 201 -3.52 -30.81 -23.05
N ARG A 202 -3.43 -32.14 -22.95
CA ARG A 202 -4.40 -32.99 -22.25
C ARG A 202 -3.72 -33.72 -21.09
N TYR A 203 -4.39 -33.74 -19.94
CA TYR A 203 -4.09 -34.69 -18.88
C TYR A 203 -4.78 -36.01 -19.24
N GLU A 204 -4.02 -37.10 -19.41
CA GLU A 204 -4.61 -38.42 -19.65
C GLU A 204 -5.63 -38.75 -18.54
N GLY A 205 -6.87 -39.06 -18.90
CA GLY A 205 -7.94 -39.34 -17.94
C GLY A 205 -8.57 -38.11 -17.26
N GLY A 206 -8.23 -36.89 -17.68
CA GLY A 206 -8.90 -35.65 -17.26
C GLY A 206 -8.41 -35.06 -15.94
N CYS A 207 -7.51 -35.71 -15.19
CA CYS A 207 -7.01 -35.23 -13.90
C CYS A 207 -5.46 -35.24 -13.88
N ALA A 208 -4.79 -34.08 -13.84
CA ALA A 208 -3.32 -33.97 -13.78
C ALA A 208 -2.69 -34.51 -12.49
N ALA A 209 -3.26 -34.24 -11.31
CA ALA A 209 -2.65 -34.66 -10.06
C ALA A 209 -2.79 -36.17 -9.86
N SER A 210 -3.94 -36.71 -10.29
CA SER A 210 -4.24 -38.14 -10.20
C SER A 210 -3.54 -38.98 -11.28
N SER A 211 -3.29 -38.43 -12.48
CA SER A 211 -2.58 -39.09 -13.59
C SER A 211 -1.06 -38.83 -13.60
N LEU A 212 -0.57 -37.96 -12.71
CA LEU A 212 0.82 -37.50 -12.66
C LEU A 212 1.30 -36.82 -13.95
N CYS A 213 0.39 -36.33 -14.80
CA CYS A 213 0.71 -35.66 -16.07
C CYS A 213 1.79 -36.43 -16.88
N ALA A 214 1.62 -37.75 -17.02
CA ALA A 214 2.64 -38.68 -17.50
C ALA A 214 3.18 -38.42 -18.92
N THR A 215 2.50 -37.58 -19.70
CA THR A 215 2.88 -37.20 -21.06
C THR A 215 3.74 -35.93 -21.11
N THR A 216 3.84 -35.13 -20.03
CA THR A 216 4.69 -33.94 -19.98
C THR A 216 6.07 -34.31 -19.42
N ALA A 217 7.07 -34.43 -20.30
CA ALA A 217 8.36 -35.03 -19.95
C ALA A 217 9.57 -34.33 -20.61
N PHE A 218 10.76 -34.61 -20.10
CA PHE A 218 12.03 -34.17 -20.67
C PHE A 218 12.61 -35.19 -21.66
N PHE A 219 13.33 -34.67 -22.65
CA PHE A 219 14.07 -35.44 -23.65
C PHE A 219 15.47 -34.86 -23.80
N CYS A 220 16.48 -35.69 -23.99
CA CYS A 220 17.85 -35.21 -24.13
C CYS A 220 18.13 -34.57 -25.51
N SER A 221 17.25 -34.75 -26.49
CA SER A 221 17.34 -34.13 -27.82
C SER A 221 15.98 -34.07 -28.51
N ASP A 222 15.85 -33.22 -29.53
CA ASP A 222 14.69 -33.18 -30.42
C ASP A 222 14.48 -34.49 -31.20
N GLU A 223 15.55 -35.21 -31.52
CA GLU A 223 15.48 -36.52 -32.17
C GLU A 223 14.78 -37.55 -31.28
N HIS A 224 15.13 -37.59 -29.99
CA HIS A 224 14.49 -38.49 -29.03
C HIS A 224 13.04 -38.11 -28.74
N LEU A 225 12.73 -36.81 -28.72
CA LEU A 225 11.35 -36.35 -28.64
C LEU A 225 10.56 -36.81 -29.87
N SER A 226 11.12 -36.65 -31.07
CA SER A 226 10.47 -37.04 -32.32
C SER A 226 10.24 -38.54 -32.39
N ALA A 227 11.25 -39.37 -32.08
CA ALA A 227 11.12 -40.82 -32.03
C ALA A 227 10.07 -41.28 -31.02
N TRP A 228 10.02 -40.66 -29.83
CA TRP A 228 9.00 -40.96 -28.82
C TRP A 228 7.58 -40.57 -29.27
N ARG A 229 7.45 -39.54 -30.12
CA ARG A 229 6.18 -39.10 -30.69
C ARG A 229 5.71 -39.96 -31.86
N ASP A 230 6.63 -40.46 -32.68
CA ASP A 230 6.31 -41.31 -33.83
C ASP A 230 5.69 -42.65 -33.40
N ASP A 231 6.06 -43.14 -32.21
CA ASP A 231 5.49 -44.34 -31.58
C ASP A 231 4.11 -44.11 -30.92
N ARG A 232 3.54 -42.90 -31.02
CA ARG A 232 2.27 -42.49 -30.37
C ARG A 232 1.24 -41.98 -31.39
N SER A 233 -0.03 -42.00 -30.98
CA SER A 233 -1.11 -41.50 -31.83
C SER A 233 -0.90 -40.02 -32.18
N ALA A 234 -1.09 -39.67 -33.46
CA ALA A 234 -1.07 -38.28 -33.93
C ALA A 234 -2.12 -37.37 -33.23
N ASP A 235 -3.08 -37.97 -32.52
CA ASP A 235 -4.15 -37.30 -31.79
C ASP A 235 -3.79 -36.88 -30.35
N GLU A 236 -2.53 -37.01 -29.91
CA GLU A 236 -2.04 -36.45 -28.64
C GLU A 236 -1.50 -35.01 -28.83
N PRO A 237 -2.33 -33.96 -28.61
CA PRO A 237 -1.89 -32.58 -28.79
C PRO A 237 -0.88 -32.16 -27.71
N GLY A 238 0.21 -31.53 -28.14
CA GLY A 238 1.26 -31.03 -27.27
C GLY A 238 2.20 -30.08 -28.00
N PHE A 239 3.06 -29.44 -27.23
CA PHE A 239 4.01 -28.44 -27.71
C PHE A 239 5.43 -28.84 -27.35
N ARG A 240 6.33 -28.77 -28.32
CA ARG A 240 7.77 -28.86 -28.07
C ARG A 240 8.23 -27.51 -27.52
N LEU A 241 8.82 -27.51 -26.33
CA LEU A 241 9.42 -26.34 -25.70
C LEU A 241 10.92 -26.59 -25.46
N SER A 242 11.75 -25.56 -25.63
CA SER A 242 13.09 -25.57 -25.03
C SER A 242 12.99 -25.61 -23.50
N ILE A 243 14.08 -25.94 -22.79
CA ILE A 243 14.06 -25.91 -21.31
C ILE A 243 13.79 -24.50 -20.78
N GLU A 244 14.29 -23.45 -21.45
CA GLU A 244 14.02 -22.06 -21.07
C GLU A 244 12.53 -21.70 -21.24
N GLU A 245 11.91 -22.16 -22.34
CA GLU A 245 10.47 -22.01 -22.56
C GLU A 245 9.64 -22.84 -21.57
N GLY A 246 10.10 -24.04 -21.23
CA GLY A 246 9.51 -24.85 -20.17
C GLY A 246 9.58 -24.17 -18.81
N LEU A 247 10.71 -23.50 -18.50
CA LEU A 247 10.86 -22.71 -17.28
C LEU A 247 9.89 -21.53 -17.26
N GLN A 248 9.74 -20.84 -18.39
CA GLN A 248 8.75 -19.78 -18.54
C GLN A 248 7.32 -20.29 -18.33
N ALA A 249 6.97 -21.46 -18.90
CA ALA A 249 5.67 -22.08 -18.70
C ALA A 249 5.43 -22.44 -17.22
N GLY A 250 6.41 -23.09 -16.57
CA GLY A 250 6.36 -23.42 -15.15
C GLY A 250 6.23 -22.19 -14.26
N ARG A 251 6.92 -21.09 -14.58
CA ARG A 251 6.79 -19.81 -13.87
C ARG A 251 5.38 -19.23 -13.97
N ALA A 252 4.81 -19.21 -15.17
CA ALA A 252 3.46 -18.69 -15.40
C ALA A 252 2.39 -19.51 -14.65
N LEU A 253 2.59 -20.82 -14.51
CA LEU A 253 1.66 -21.72 -13.83
C LEU A 253 1.84 -21.69 -12.31
N PHE A 254 3.07 -21.80 -11.82
CA PHE A 254 3.30 -22.08 -10.40
C PHE A 254 3.85 -20.90 -9.61
N GLY A 255 4.46 -19.91 -10.26
CA GLY A 255 4.94 -18.69 -9.61
C GLY A 255 3.85 -18.00 -8.76
N PRO A 256 2.60 -17.87 -9.26
CA PRO A 256 1.50 -17.29 -8.48
C PRO A 256 1.06 -18.12 -7.27
N SER A 257 1.33 -19.43 -7.24
CA SER A 257 0.74 -20.35 -6.25
C SER A 257 1.06 -19.98 -4.81
N LEU A 258 2.25 -19.45 -4.54
CA LEU A 258 2.62 -18.88 -3.23
C LEU A 258 2.82 -17.35 -3.22
N ALA A 259 2.59 -16.67 -4.35
CA ALA A 259 2.73 -15.22 -4.46
C ALA A 259 1.73 -14.47 -3.57
N GLY A 260 2.11 -13.30 -3.06
CA GLY A 260 1.26 -12.47 -2.19
C GLY A 260 1.08 -12.99 -0.76
N LEU A 261 1.55 -14.20 -0.44
CA LEU A 261 1.53 -14.76 0.92
C LEU A 261 2.73 -14.30 1.76
N ASP A 262 3.69 -13.65 1.12
CA ASP A 262 4.89 -13.07 1.72
C ASP A 262 4.66 -11.70 2.36
N VAL A 263 3.41 -11.19 2.36
CA VAL A 263 3.06 -9.99 3.13
C VAL A 263 3.18 -10.25 4.64
N ALA A 264 3.11 -11.51 5.07
CA ALA A 264 3.34 -11.92 6.46
C ALA A 264 4.76 -12.47 6.72
N SER A 265 5.39 -13.20 5.79
CA SER A 265 6.70 -13.86 6.04
C SER A 265 7.95 -13.09 5.63
N LYS A 266 7.86 -12.00 4.85
CA LYS A 266 9.04 -11.16 4.58
C LYS A 266 9.45 -10.26 5.75
N SER A 267 8.69 -10.21 6.85
CA SER A 267 9.21 -9.64 8.11
C SER A 267 10.26 -10.57 8.76
N ALA A 268 10.22 -11.88 8.49
CA ALA A 268 11.12 -12.86 9.11
C ALA A 268 12.47 -13.03 8.39
N ALA A 269 12.57 -12.83 7.07
CA ALA A 269 13.87 -12.92 6.38
C ALA A 269 14.79 -11.69 6.65
N ALA A 270 14.22 -10.58 7.13
CA ALA A 270 14.99 -9.49 7.73
C ALA A 270 15.28 -9.72 9.24
N ALA A 271 14.72 -10.76 9.86
CA ALA A 271 14.74 -10.99 11.30
C ALA A 271 15.95 -11.77 11.82
N GLU A 272 16.82 -12.29 10.94
CA GLU A 272 18.01 -13.05 11.35
C GLU A 272 19.32 -12.49 10.77
N HIS A 273 19.55 -11.19 10.95
CA HIS A 273 20.95 -10.77 11.14
C HIS A 273 21.34 -11.07 12.60
N PRO A 274 22.41 -11.86 12.85
CA PRO A 274 22.89 -12.07 14.21
C PRO A 274 23.25 -10.72 14.83
N LEU A 275 22.53 -10.38 15.88
CA LEU A 275 22.77 -9.20 16.69
C LEU A 275 24.19 -9.24 17.24
N ARG A 276 25.04 -8.28 16.84
CA ARG A 276 26.22 -7.99 17.65
C ARG A 276 25.78 -7.12 18.81
N ALA A 277 25.44 -7.77 19.93
CA ALA A 277 25.31 -7.09 21.21
C ALA A 277 26.58 -6.24 21.44
N ASN A 278 26.42 -4.95 21.70
CA ASN A 278 27.55 -4.10 22.03
C ASN A 278 28.09 -4.53 23.40
N GLY A 279 29.25 -5.18 23.43
CA GLY A 279 29.91 -5.61 24.68
C GLY A 279 30.21 -4.44 25.63
N ARG A 280 30.10 -3.19 25.15
CA ARG A 280 30.31 -1.97 25.94
C ARG A 280 29.16 -1.61 26.88
N ASN A 281 27.94 -2.14 26.65
CA ASN A 281 26.72 -1.77 27.40
C ASN A 281 26.01 -2.99 28.04
N GLY A 282 26.76 -4.05 28.37
CA GLY A 282 26.20 -5.22 29.05
C GLY A 282 25.11 -5.97 28.26
N GLY A 283 25.05 -5.78 26.94
CA GLY A 283 24.05 -6.39 26.06
C GLY A 283 22.78 -5.55 25.79
N ALA A 284 22.67 -4.35 26.36
CA ALA A 284 21.56 -3.42 26.07
C ALA A 284 21.77 -2.66 24.75
N TYR A 285 20.66 -2.29 24.10
CA TYR A 285 20.69 -1.34 22.99
C TYR A 285 20.88 0.08 23.51
N ASP A 286 21.58 0.91 22.75
CA ASP A 286 21.75 2.33 23.09
C ASP A 286 20.40 3.07 22.93
N LEU A 287 19.61 2.68 21.92
CA LEU A 287 18.28 3.21 21.66
C LEU A 287 17.30 2.10 21.23
N VAL A 288 16.11 2.09 21.82
CA VAL A 288 14.96 1.37 21.29
C VAL A 288 13.98 2.36 20.67
N VAL A 289 13.48 2.04 19.48
CA VAL A 289 12.46 2.82 18.78
C VAL A 289 11.21 1.96 18.59
N ILE A 290 10.07 2.41 19.12
CA ILE A 290 8.79 1.70 19.01
C ILE A 290 7.95 2.34 17.91
N GLY A 291 7.68 1.60 16.84
CA GLY A 291 6.96 2.04 15.64
C GLY A 291 7.89 2.11 14.44
N ALA A 292 7.50 1.48 13.33
CA ALA A 292 8.30 1.37 12.10
C ALA A 292 7.75 2.23 10.95
N GLY A 293 7.14 3.38 11.29
CA GLY A 293 6.76 4.43 10.33
C GLY A 293 7.89 5.44 10.08
N SER A 294 7.59 6.55 9.40
CA SER A 294 8.61 7.56 9.05
C SER A 294 9.32 8.18 10.26
N ALA A 295 8.61 8.43 11.37
CA ALA A 295 9.23 8.85 12.63
C ALA A 295 10.20 7.79 13.16
N GLY A 296 9.77 6.53 13.21
CA GLY A 296 10.59 5.41 13.68
C GLY A 296 11.88 5.23 12.89
N PHE A 297 11.76 5.17 11.56
CA PHE A 297 12.92 5.09 10.67
C PHE A 297 13.82 6.31 10.78
N SER A 298 13.26 7.52 10.90
CA SER A 298 14.08 8.73 11.07
C SER A 298 14.88 8.71 12.38
N ALA A 299 14.27 8.29 13.50
CA ALA A 299 14.97 8.13 14.77
C ALA A 299 16.05 7.04 14.68
N ALA A 300 15.71 5.87 14.12
CA ALA A 300 16.62 4.74 14.05
C ALA A 300 17.85 5.03 13.16
N ILE A 301 17.64 5.58 11.96
CA ILE A 301 18.72 5.96 11.06
C ILE A 301 19.58 7.07 11.68
N THR A 302 18.95 8.11 12.27
CA THR A 302 19.70 9.20 12.92
C THR A 302 20.60 8.69 14.04
N ALA A 303 20.11 7.75 14.85
CA ALA A 303 20.88 7.15 15.94
C ALA A 303 22.00 6.24 15.40
N ALA A 304 21.72 5.41 14.39
CA ALA A 304 22.71 4.54 13.77
C ALA A 304 23.84 5.33 13.09
N ASP A 305 23.52 6.46 12.44
CA ASP A 305 24.52 7.38 11.85
C ASP A 305 25.45 8.01 12.90
N GLN A 306 25.01 8.06 14.17
CA GLN A 306 25.84 8.48 15.31
C GLN A 306 26.59 7.32 15.97
N GLY A 307 26.53 6.12 15.38
CA GLY A 307 27.20 4.91 15.85
C GLY A 307 26.44 4.14 16.95
N ALA A 308 25.21 4.53 17.27
CA ALA A 308 24.40 3.84 18.27
C ALA A 308 23.90 2.49 17.76
N GLN A 309 23.78 1.50 18.65
CA GLN A 309 23.05 0.27 18.39
C GLN A 309 21.57 0.47 18.68
N VAL A 310 20.73 0.22 17.68
CA VAL A 310 19.30 0.50 17.70
C VAL A 310 18.48 -0.76 17.54
N ALA A 311 17.48 -0.95 18.38
CA ALA A 311 16.40 -1.89 18.13
C ALA A 311 15.16 -1.12 17.64
N LEU A 312 14.79 -1.31 16.37
CA LEU A 312 13.59 -0.76 15.76
C LEU A 312 12.48 -1.80 15.82
N ILE A 313 11.38 -1.48 16.49
CA ILE A 313 10.28 -2.41 16.72
C ILE A 313 9.08 -1.98 15.88
N GLY A 314 8.67 -2.80 14.93
CA GLY A 314 7.48 -2.59 14.12
C GLY A 314 6.33 -3.48 14.56
N SER A 315 5.10 -3.01 14.38
CA SER A 315 3.89 -3.84 14.50
C SER A 315 2.97 -3.51 13.33
N GLY A 316 2.52 -4.55 12.63
CA GLY A 316 1.80 -4.41 11.36
C GLY A 316 2.73 -4.13 10.18
N THR A 317 2.19 -3.55 9.11
CA THR A 317 2.96 -3.31 7.87
C THR A 317 4.04 -2.25 8.07
N ILE A 318 5.29 -2.64 7.83
CA ILE A 318 6.47 -1.77 7.84
C ILE A 318 6.28 -0.54 6.94
N GLY A 319 6.81 0.60 7.36
CA GLY A 319 6.60 1.92 6.74
C GLY A 319 5.44 2.72 7.32
N GLY A 320 4.57 2.08 8.12
CA GLY A 320 3.49 2.75 8.85
C GLY A 320 2.45 3.38 7.93
N THR A 321 1.83 4.48 8.37
CA THR A 321 0.67 5.08 7.67
C THR A 321 1.03 5.70 6.32
N CYS A 322 2.07 6.55 6.26
CA CYS A 322 2.33 7.44 5.12
C CYS A 322 2.43 6.70 3.78
N VAL A 323 3.25 5.64 3.73
CA VAL A 323 3.49 4.88 2.50
C VAL A 323 2.36 3.90 2.20
N ASN A 324 1.75 3.30 3.23
CA ASN A 324 0.84 2.16 3.03
C ASN A 324 -0.63 2.57 2.87
N VAL A 325 -1.12 3.49 3.70
CA VAL A 325 -2.57 3.76 3.87
C VAL A 325 -2.89 5.25 4.05
N GLY A 326 -1.97 6.12 3.64
CA GLY A 326 -2.02 7.56 3.87
C GLY A 326 -1.61 8.36 2.64
N CYS A 327 -0.50 9.10 2.76
CA CYS A 327 -0.08 10.10 1.78
C CYS A 327 0.14 9.50 0.38
N VAL A 328 0.96 8.47 0.24
CA VAL A 328 1.29 7.87 -1.07
C VAL A 328 0.02 7.38 -1.80
N PRO A 329 -0.81 6.50 -1.21
CA PRO A 329 -2.00 6.02 -1.90
C PRO A 329 -3.01 7.13 -2.20
N SER A 330 -3.30 8.01 -1.24
CA SER A 330 -4.25 9.11 -1.45
C SER A 330 -3.78 10.06 -2.56
N LYS A 331 -2.52 10.49 -2.57
CA LYS A 331 -2.03 11.44 -3.59
C LYS A 331 -1.97 10.80 -4.97
N THR A 332 -1.73 9.49 -5.04
CA THR A 332 -1.79 8.74 -6.29
C THR A 332 -3.21 8.75 -6.86
N LEU A 333 -4.22 8.42 -6.04
CA LEU A 333 -5.61 8.39 -6.49
C LEU A 333 -6.17 9.80 -6.77
N ILE A 334 -5.78 10.82 -6.01
CA ILE A 334 -6.15 12.22 -6.28
C ILE A 334 -5.63 12.63 -7.67
N ARG A 335 -4.37 12.32 -8.01
CA ARG A 335 -3.82 12.60 -9.34
C ARG A 335 -4.51 11.82 -10.46
N ALA A 336 -4.92 10.58 -10.20
CA ALA A 336 -5.71 9.81 -11.16
C ALA A 336 -7.08 10.48 -11.41
N ALA A 337 -7.80 10.83 -10.34
CA ALA A 337 -9.11 11.48 -10.43
C ALA A 337 -9.04 12.91 -11.02
N GLU A 338 -7.95 13.64 -10.77
CA GLU A 338 -7.68 14.95 -11.38
C GLU A 338 -7.63 14.88 -12.92
N THR A 339 -7.20 13.76 -13.50
CA THR A 339 -7.19 13.58 -14.97
C THR A 339 -8.60 13.65 -15.57
N LEU A 340 -9.60 13.14 -14.86
CA LEU A 340 -11.02 13.23 -15.27
C LEU A 340 -11.53 14.67 -15.20
N HIS A 341 -11.14 15.40 -14.14
CA HIS A 341 -11.47 16.82 -14.00
C HIS A 341 -10.82 17.67 -15.11
N ASN A 342 -9.54 17.43 -15.41
CA ASN A 342 -8.78 18.16 -16.42
C ASN A 342 -9.43 18.07 -17.81
N ALA A 343 -10.00 16.92 -18.18
CA ALA A 343 -10.76 16.80 -19.42
C ALA A 343 -12.02 17.68 -19.42
N ARG A 344 -12.79 17.69 -18.32
CA ARG A 344 -13.99 18.54 -18.19
C ARG A 344 -13.66 20.03 -18.28
N VAL A 345 -12.61 20.48 -17.60
CA VAL A 345 -12.27 21.92 -17.55
C VAL A 345 -11.44 22.40 -18.73
N ALA A 346 -11.00 21.51 -19.63
CA ALA A 346 -10.31 21.88 -20.86
C ALA A 346 -11.10 22.88 -21.73
N ALA A 347 -12.44 22.83 -21.64
CA ALA A 347 -13.36 23.74 -22.31
C ALA A 347 -13.18 25.23 -21.93
N ARG A 348 -12.41 25.55 -20.89
CA ARG A 348 -11.99 26.92 -20.56
C ARG A 348 -11.17 27.59 -21.67
N PHE A 349 -10.63 26.80 -22.60
CA PHE A 349 -9.98 27.26 -23.82
C PHE A 349 -10.89 26.99 -25.02
N ALA A 350 -11.34 28.06 -25.69
CA ALA A 350 -12.37 27.99 -26.74
C ALA A 350 -12.05 27.07 -27.94
N GLY A 351 -10.80 26.70 -28.15
CA GLY A 351 -10.36 25.83 -29.26
C GLY A 351 -10.00 24.40 -28.85
N ILE A 352 -10.29 23.99 -27.61
CA ILE A 352 -9.91 22.67 -27.08
C ILE A 352 -11.15 21.90 -26.64
N THR A 353 -11.29 20.69 -27.17
CA THR A 353 -12.22 19.68 -26.68
C THR A 353 -11.41 18.53 -26.11
N ALA A 354 -11.78 18.06 -24.93
CA ALA A 354 -11.19 16.88 -24.30
C ALA A 354 -12.29 16.05 -23.65
N GLU A 355 -12.13 14.73 -23.69
CA GLU A 355 -13.03 13.77 -23.07
C GLU A 355 -12.17 12.76 -22.30
N ALA A 356 -12.63 12.36 -21.12
CA ALA A 356 -12.02 11.30 -20.33
C ALA A 356 -13.11 10.51 -19.62
N GLU A 357 -12.92 9.20 -19.55
CA GLU A 357 -13.86 8.25 -18.95
C GLU A 357 -13.10 7.32 -17.99
N LEU A 358 -13.69 7.06 -16.83
CA LEU A 358 -13.19 6.06 -15.89
C LEU A 358 -13.77 4.69 -16.25
N THR A 359 -12.96 3.83 -16.88
CA THR A 359 -13.39 2.51 -17.35
C THR A 359 -12.99 1.36 -16.42
N ASP A 360 -11.91 1.50 -15.64
CA ASP A 360 -11.43 0.48 -14.70
C ASP A 360 -10.87 1.10 -13.43
N TRP A 361 -11.74 1.36 -12.45
CA TRP A 361 -11.33 1.82 -11.11
C TRP A 361 -10.44 0.81 -10.39
N ARG A 362 -10.71 -0.50 -10.53
CA ARG A 362 -9.86 -1.56 -9.97
C ARG A 362 -8.44 -1.48 -10.51
N GLY A 363 -8.28 -1.15 -11.79
CA GLY A 363 -6.99 -0.90 -12.42
C GLY A 363 -6.22 0.23 -11.76
N THR A 364 -6.90 1.33 -11.41
CA THR A 364 -6.29 2.44 -10.66
C THR A 364 -5.84 2.00 -9.26
N ILE A 365 -6.65 1.20 -8.55
CA ILE A 365 -6.29 0.62 -7.25
C ILE A 365 -5.04 -0.28 -7.36
N ARG A 366 -4.99 -1.18 -8.35
CA ARG A 366 -3.81 -2.03 -8.60
C ARG A 366 -2.54 -1.20 -8.87
N GLN A 367 -2.66 -0.12 -9.64
CA GLN A 367 -1.53 0.77 -9.93
C GLN A 367 -1.04 1.50 -8.67
N LYS A 368 -1.97 2.00 -7.84
CA LYS A 368 -1.66 2.54 -6.50
C LYS A 368 -0.90 1.52 -5.65
N ASP A 369 -1.38 0.29 -5.57
CA ASP A 369 -0.80 -0.74 -4.71
C ASP A 369 0.59 -1.19 -5.16
N ALA A 370 0.83 -1.20 -6.48
CA ALA A 370 2.15 -1.43 -7.05
C ALA A 370 3.14 -0.34 -6.59
N LEU A 371 2.76 0.94 -6.71
CA LEU A 371 3.59 2.06 -6.27
C LEU A 371 3.84 2.04 -4.76
N VAL A 372 2.80 1.78 -3.97
CA VAL A 372 2.91 1.63 -2.51
C VAL A 372 3.90 0.52 -2.15
N SER A 373 3.81 -0.63 -2.82
CA SER A 373 4.69 -1.77 -2.58
C SER A 373 6.13 -1.49 -2.98
N GLU A 374 6.35 -0.86 -4.13
CA GLU A 374 7.67 -0.43 -4.60
C GLU A 374 8.32 0.54 -3.62
N LEU A 375 7.60 1.60 -3.22
CA LEU A 375 8.12 2.60 -2.29
C LEU A 375 8.35 2.02 -0.89
N ARG A 376 7.46 1.13 -0.40
CA ARG A 376 7.68 0.44 0.88
C ARG A 376 8.95 -0.40 0.84
N GLN A 377 9.15 -1.16 -0.25
CA GLN A 377 10.33 -1.98 -0.42
C GLN A 377 11.59 -1.11 -0.43
N ALA A 378 11.67 -0.14 -1.33
CA ALA A 378 12.87 0.68 -1.55
C ALA A 378 13.19 1.64 -0.38
N LYS A 379 12.17 2.18 0.30
CA LYS A 379 12.36 3.25 1.31
C LYS A 379 12.28 2.76 2.75
N TYR A 380 11.98 1.49 2.98
CA TYR A 380 11.92 0.94 4.34
C TYR A 380 12.58 -0.44 4.44
N VAL A 381 12.16 -1.40 3.62
CA VAL A 381 12.67 -2.78 3.74
C VAL A 381 14.13 -2.89 3.29
N ASP A 382 14.45 -2.40 2.09
CA ASP A 382 15.80 -2.48 1.50
C ASP A 382 16.80 -1.56 2.22
N LEU A 383 16.31 -0.61 3.02
CA LEU A 383 17.19 0.24 3.84
C LEU A 383 17.77 -0.52 5.03
N LEU A 384 17.03 -1.44 5.65
CA LEU A 384 17.47 -2.10 6.89
C LEU A 384 18.84 -2.78 6.76
N PRO A 385 19.12 -3.57 5.71
CA PRO A 385 20.44 -4.19 5.53
C PRO A 385 21.58 -3.20 5.32
N ALA A 386 21.29 -1.96 4.89
CA ALA A 386 22.31 -0.93 4.70
C ALA A 386 22.83 -0.35 6.03
N TYR A 387 22.15 -0.59 7.16
CA TYR A 387 22.52 -0.07 8.48
C TYR A 387 22.87 -1.19 9.46
N ASN A 388 24.17 -1.47 9.59
CA ASN A 388 24.70 -2.48 10.54
C ASN A 388 24.35 -2.20 12.01
N GLY A 389 23.99 -0.95 12.35
CA GLY A 389 23.61 -0.54 13.70
C GLY A 389 22.12 -0.67 14.02
N ILE A 390 21.28 -1.16 13.09
CA ILE A 390 19.84 -1.27 13.29
C ILE A 390 19.42 -2.74 13.26
N ALA A 391 18.73 -3.16 14.32
CA ALA A 391 18.05 -4.43 14.41
C ALA A 391 16.54 -4.23 14.35
N TYR A 392 15.88 -4.80 13.34
CA TYR A 392 14.43 -4.81 13.27
C TYR A 392 13.83 -5.97 14.08
N ARG A 393 12.72 -5.70 14.78
CA ARG A 393 11.91 -6.71 15.47
C ARG A 393 10.44 -6.48 15.18
N ASP A 394 9.75 -7.55 14.82
CA ASP A 394 8.32 -7.51 14.55
C ASP A 394 7.53 -7.94 15.79
N GLY A 395 6.53 -7.14 16.18
CA GLY A 395 5.61 -7.43 17.26
C GLY A 395 5.19 -6.19 18.05
N PRO A 396 4.07 -6.30 18.81
CA PRO A 396 3.68 -5.24 19.73
C PRO A 396 4.73 -5.11 20.85
N ALA A 397 5.08 -3.87 21.18
CA ALA A 397 6.00 -3.56 22.26
C ALA A 397 5.24 -3.09 23.50
N ARG A 398 5.71 -3.49 24.70
CA ARG A 398 5.27 -2.93 25.97
C ARG A 398 6.48 -2.45 26.78
N LEU A 399 6.37 -1.30 27.43
CA LEU A 399 7.42 -0.79 28.30
C LEU A 399 7.58 -1.66 29.56
N PHE A 400 8.82 -1.89 29.99
CA PHE A 400 9.15 -2.39 31.31
C PHE A 400 10.30 -1.56 31.92
N ASP A 401 10.66 -1.81 33.18
CA ASP A 401 11.78 -1.12 33.81
C ASP A 401 13.13 -1.48 33.17
N GLY A 402 13.69 -0.54 32.42
CA GLY A 402 14.98 -0.69 31.73
C GLY A 402 14.89 -1.18 30.29
N GLY A 403 13.70 -1.21 29.68
CA GLY A 403 13.58 -1.60 28.27
C GLY A 403 12.15 -1.82 27.78
N VAL A 404 12.01 -2.68 26.78
CA VAL A 404 10.72 -3.06 26.19
C VAL A 404 10.60 -4.57 26.01
N GLU A 405 9.40 -5.09 26.15
CA GLU A 405 9.06 -6.48 25.89
C GLU A 405 8.35 -6.59 24.54
N VAL A 406 8.78 -7.53 23.70
CA VAL A 406 8.19 -7.83 22.39
C VAL A 406 8.01 -9.33 22.29
N ASN A 407 6.77 -9.80 22.10
CA ASN A 407 6.43 -11.24 22.02
C ASN A 407 7.04 -12.06 23.18
N GLY A 408 6.98 -11.54 24.41
CA GLY A 408 7.55 -12.18 25.60
C GLY A 408 9.08 -12.09 25.75
N THR A 409 9.78 -11.52 24.75
CA THR A 409 11.24 -11.29 24.81
C THR A 409 11.52 -9.89 25.35
N ARG A 410 12.30 -9.81 26.42
CA ARG A 410 12.75 -8.53 26.98
C ARG A 410 13.98 -8.01 26.25
N ILE A 411 13.91 -6.75 25.84
CA ILE A 411 14.95 -6.02 25.13
C ILE A 411 15.37 -4.84 26.02
N PRO A 412 16.51 -4.94 26.73
CA PRO A 412 17.06 -3.84 27.51
C PRO A 412 17.47 -2.66 26.64
N ALA A 413 17.22 -1.43 27.12
CA ALA A 413 17.45 -0.20 26.37
C ALA A 413 18.01 0.91 27.26
N GLY A 414 19.02 1.63 26.77
CA GLY A 414 19.52 2.85 27.42
C GLY A 414 18.52 4.01 27.32
N LYS A 415 17.87 4.15 26.15
CA LYS A 415 16.87 5.17 25.85
C LYS A 415 15.74 4.59 24.99
N ILE A 416 14.57 5.22 25.01
CA ILE A 416 13.41 4.78 24.22
C ILE A 416 12.79 5.98 23.48
N VAL A 417 12.47 5.80 22.19
CA VAL A 417 11.63 6.72 21.40
C VAL A 417 10.33 6.01 21.02
N ILE A 418 9.19 6.57 21.41
CA ILE A 418 7.85 6.09 21.06
C ILE A 418 7.36 6.84 19.81
N ALA A 419 7.11 6.11 18.74
CA ALA A 419 6.73 6.59 17.41
C ALA A 419 5.63 5.73 16.78
N THR A 420 4.66 5.30 17.60
CA THR A 420 3.58 4.35 17.25
C THR A 420 2.48 4.93 16.35
N GLY A 421 2.55 6.22 16.04
CA GLY A 421 1.62 6.90 15.14
C GLY A 421 0.20 6.99 15.71
N ALA A 422 -0.78 7.03 14.80
CA ALA A 422 -2.20 7.15 15.11
C ALA A 422 -3.06 6.31 14.15
N ARG A 423 -4.33 6.13 14.48
CA ARG A 423 -5.35 5.43 13.68
C ARG A 423 -6.58 6.31 13.44
N PRO A 424 -7.44 6.03 12.44
CA PRO A 424 -8.68 6.79 12.25
C PRO A 424 -9.53 6.84 13.53
N ALA A 425 -10.01 8.04 13.88
CA ALA A 425 -10.92 8.23 15.00
C ALA A 425 -12.38 8.05 14.56
N VAL A 426 -13.16 7.37 15.39
CA VAL A 426 -14.61 7.19 15.20
C VAL A 426 -15.35 8.21 16.07
N PRO A 427 -16.25 9.03 15.49
CA PRO A 427 -16.99 10.02 16.26
C PRO A 427 -18.05 9.35 17.12
N ALA A 428 -18.37 9.95 18.26
CA ALA A 428 -19.50 9.52 19.10
C ALA A 428 -20.83 9.94 18.46
N ILE A 429 -21.31 9.17 17.48
CA ILE A 429 -22.63 9.33 16.85
C ILE A 429 -23.48 8.12 17.26
N PRO A 430 -24.64 8.30 17.91
CA PRO A 430 -25.50 7.19 18.28
C PRO A 430 -25.80 6.27 17.09
N GLY A 431 -25.48 4.98 17.22
CA GLY A 431 -25.71 3.95 16.20
C GLY A 431 -24.52 3.68 15.27
N ILE A 432 -23.42 4.45 15.38
CA ILE A 432 -22.24 4.28 14.51
C ILE A 432 -21.59 2.90 14.65
N GLU A 433 -21.68 2.29 15.83
CA GLU A 433 -21.09 0.98 16.11
C GLU A 433 -21.78 -0.17 15.35
N ALA A 434 -23.04 0.03 14.93
CA ALA A 434 -23.83 -0.93 14.19
C ALA A 434 -23.83 -0.69 12.68
N VAL A 435 -23.17 0.36 12.22
CA VAL A 435 -23.12 0.77 10.81
C VAL A 435 -21.80 0.34 10.18
N PRO A 436 -21.80 -0.34 9.02
CA PRO A 436 -20.58 -0.54 8.26
C PRO A 436 -20.11 0.83 7.73
N TYR A 437 -18.90 1.23 8.10
CA TYR A 437 -18.30 2.48 7.66
C TYR A 437 -16.91 2.27 7.08
N LEU A 438 -16.54 3.16 6.18
CA LEU A 438 -15.20 3.29 5.67
C LEU A 438 -14.40 4.23 6.57
N THR A 439 -13.10 3.96 6.66
CA THR A 439 -12.10 4.91 7.14
C THR A 439 -11.25 5.36 5.96
N SER A 440 -10.34 6.32 6.16
CA SER A 440 -9.37 6.68 5.11
C SER A 440 -8.60 5.46 4.58
N THR A 441 -8.31 4.47 5.43
CA THR A 441 -7.62 3.25 5.01
C THR A 441 -8.49 2.43 4.07
N SER A 442 -9.68 2.02 4.51
CA SER A 442 -10.54 1.14 3.71
C SER A 442 -11.13 1.83 2.48
N ALA A 443 -11.29 3.16 2.50
CA ALA A 443 -11.71 3.92 1.33
C ALA A 443 -10.67 3.90 0.21
N LEU A 444 -9.38 3.95 0.55
CA LEU A 444 -8.29 3.90 -0.43
C LEU A 444 -8.09 2.51 -1.04
N ASP A 445 -8.75 1.49 -0.49
CA ASP A 445 -8.69 0.09 -0.95
C ASP A 445 -10.01 -0.37 -1.58
N LEU A 446 -10.99 0.53 -1.75
CA LEU A 446 -12.24 0.20 -2.43
C LEU A 446 -11.97 -0.17 -3.88
N GLU A 447 -12.27 -1.41 -4.25
CA GLU A 447 -12.18 -1.90 -5.63
C GLU A 447 -13.41 -1.55 -6.48
N GLU A 448 -14.53 -1.25 -5.85
CA GLU A 448 -15.76 -0.83 -6.51
C GLU A 448 -16.25 0.50 -5.92
N LEU A 449 -16.66 1.41 -6.80
CA LEU A 449 -17.17 2.72 -6.41
C LEU A 449 -18.65 2.61 -6.02
N PRO A 450 -19.07 3.14 -4.85
CA PRO A 450 -20.49 3.24 -4.53
C PRO A 450 -21.18 4.28 -5.43
N HIS A 451 -22.51 4.21 -5.58
CA HIS A 451 -23.24 5.26 -6.29
C HIS A 451 -23.25 6.57 -5.50
N SER A 452 -23.30 6.48 -4.18
CA SER A 452 -23.25 7.64 -3.29
C SER A 452 -22.41 7.42 -2.03
N LEU A 453 -21.73 8.48 -1.58
CA LEU A 453 -20.83 8.45 -0.44
C LEU A 453 -21.09 9.63 0.50
N LEU A 454 -21.43 9.32 1.74
CA LEU A 454 -21.53 10.28 2.83
C LEU A 454 -20.17 10.42 3.52
N VAL A 455 -19.54 11.59 3.47
CA VAL A 455 -18.26 11.86 4.15
C VAL A 455 -18.53 12.63 5.44
N ILE A 456 -18.16 12.06 6.58
CA ILE A 456 -18.32 12.69 7.90
C ILE A 456 -16.96 13.21 8.37
N GLY A 457 -16.79 14.53 8.36
CA GLY A 457 -15.56 15.21 8.77
C GLY A 457 -15.06 16.21 7.72
N GLY A 458 -15.12 17.51 8.02
CA GLY A 458 -14.68 18.59 7.12
C GLY A 458 -13.18 18.91 7.17
N GLY A 459 -12.35 18.03 7.75
CA GLY A 459 -10.91 18.21 7.80
C GLY A 459 -10.21 17.89 6.48
N TYR A 460 -8.89 17.98 6.45
CA TYR A 460 -8.09 17.78 5.23
C TYR A 460 -8.33 16.41 4.57
N ILE A 461 -8.42 15.32 5.35
CA ILE A 461 -8.70 13.97 4.83
C ILE A 461 -10.08 13.93 4.15
N GLY A 462 -11.09 14.49 4.80
CA GLY A 462 -12.46 14.51 4.28
C GLY A 462 -12.57 15.34 3.00
N ALA A 463 -11.94 16.51 2.95
CA ALA A 463 -11.92 17.38 1.78
C ALA A 463 -11.26 16.69 0.57
N GLU A 464 -10.08 16.10 0.76
CA GLU A 464 -9.32 15.42 -0.29
C GLU A 464 -10.06 14.20 -0.85
N LEU A 465 -10.57 13.33 0.03
CA LEU A 465 -11.27 12.12 -0.39
C LEU A 465 -12.65 12.43 -0.99
N ALA A 466 -13.36 13.43 -0.48
CA ALA A 466 -14.63 13.87 -1.05
C ALA A 466 -14.47 14.29 -2.52
N GLN A 467 -13.49 15.15 -2.82
CA GLN A 467 -13.26 15.60 -4.19
C GLN A 467 -12.75 14.48 -5.10
N MET A 468 -11.86 13.62 -4.60
CA MET A 468 -11.36 12.46 -5.33
C MET A 468 -12.50 11.53 -5.77
N PHE A 469 -13.38 11.13 -4.84
CA PHE A 469 -14.52 10.25 -5.14
C PHE A 469 -15.55 10.93 -6.06
N ALA A 470 -15.82 12.22 -5.86
CA ALA A 470 -16.72 12.98 -6.73
C ALA A 470 -16.22 13.02 -8.18
N ARG A 471 -14.91 13.27 -8.38
CA ARG A 471 -14.27 13.25 -9.69
C ARG A 471 -14.25 11.86 -10.33
N ALA A 472 -14.17 10.80 -9.51
CA ALA A 472 -14.32 9.42 -9.95
C ALA A 472 -15.78 9.01 -10.28
N GLY A 473 -16.75 9.92 -10.12
CA GLY A 473 -18.15 9.70 -10.51
C GLY A 473 -19.10 9.34 -9.37
N VAL A 474 -18.65 9.36 -8.12
CA VAL A 474 -19.50 9.08 -6.94
C VAL A 474 -20.30 10.32 -6.56
N LYS A 475 -21.58 10.17 -6.21
CA LYS A 475 -22.37 11.27 -5.62
C LYS A 475 -21.94 11.50 -4.17
N VAL A 476 -21.22 12.58 -3.90
CA VAL A 476 -20.66 12.85 -2.56
C VAL A 476 -21.47 13.88 -1.79
N THR A 477 -21.74 13.60 -0.51
CA THR A 477 -22.21 14.59 0.48
C THR A 477 -21.20 14.68 1.63
N LEU A 478 -20.60 15.86 1.83
CA LEU A 478 -19.62 16.13 2.87
C LEU A 478 -20.28 16.87 4.04
N VAL A 479 -20.26 16.26 5.21
CA VAL A 479 -20.89 16.78 6.44
C VAL A 479 -19.83 17.30 7.41
N CYS A 480 -19.91 18.59 7.72
CA CYS A 480 -19.00 19.33 8.58
C CYS A 480 -19.73 19.81 9.84
N ARG A 481 -19.15 19.57 11.03
CA ARG A 481 -19.72 20.10 12.29
C ARG A 481 -19.81 21.62 12.28
N SER A 482 -18.74 22.29 11.86
CA SER A 482 -18.67 23.76 11.78
C SER A 482 -18.63 24.24 10.34
N ARG A 483 -17.46 24.14 9.67
CA ARG A 483 -17.24 24.49 8.27
C ARG A 483 -16.20 23.56 7.64
N LEU A 484 -16.07 23.60 6.31
CA LEU A 484 -14.97 22.96 5.59
C LEU A 484 -13.62 23.60 5.97
N LEU A 485 -12.62 22.77 6.22
CA LEU A 485 -11.27 23.15 6.65
C LEU A 485 -11.29 24.19 7.80
N PRO A 486 -11.80 23.81 8.99
CA PRO A 486 -12.03 24.76 10.08
C PRO A 486 -10.76 25.40 10.64
N GLU A 487 -9.59 24.79 10.41
CA GLU A 487 -8.27 25.33 10.81
C GLU A 487 -7.69 26.33 9.81
N ALA A 488 -8.21 26.38 8.58
CA ALA A 488 -7.79 27.35 7.57
C ALA A 488 -8.48 28.72 7.78
N GLU A 489 -7.97 29.73 7.07
CA GLU A 489 -8.61 31.05 6.95
C GLU A 489 -10.08 30.91 6.49
N PRO A 490 -11.04 31.63 7.11
CA PRO A 490 -12.46 31.48 6.80
C PRO A 490 -12.79 31.67 5.31
N GLU A 491 -12.15 32.63 4.64
CA GLU A 491 -12.32 32.89 3.21
C GLU A 491 -11.86 31.73 2.32
N ILE A 492 -10.85 30.95 2.75
CA ILE A 492 -10.41 29.75 2.03
C ILE A 492 -11.47 28.66 2.14
N GLY A 493 -11.96 28.40 3.35
CA GLY A 493 -13.01 27.40 3.56
C GLY A 493 -14.29 27.73 2.78
N ALA A 494 -14.68 29.02 2.76
CA ALA A 494 -15.84 29.49 2.01
C ALA A 494 -15.65 29.36 0.50
N ALA A 495 -14.52 29.81 -0.05
CA ALA A 495 -14.23 29.71 -1.48
C ALA A 495 -14.17 28.25 -1.95
N LEU A 496 -13.47 27.38 -1.20
CA LEU A 496 -13.38 25.96 -1.52
C LEU A 496 -14.75 25.26 -1.45
N THR A 497 -15.64 25.66 -0.53
CA THR A 497 -17.01 25.13 -0.49
C THR A 497 -17.74 25.43 -1.79
N GLY A 498 -17.65 26.66 -2.32
CA GLY A 498 -18.24 27.00 -3.62
C GLY A 498 -17.67 26.16 -4.77
N TYR A 499 -16.35 25.96 -4.81
CA TYR A 499 -15.72 25.13 -5.85
C TYR A 499 -16.11 23.65 -5.76
N PHE A 500 -16.34 23.13 -4.55
CA PHE A 500 -16.87 21.79 -4.35
C PHE A 500 -18.30 21.66 -4.87
N GLU A 501 -19.14 22.66 -4.60
CA GLU A 501 -20.53 22.70 -5.09
C GLU A 501 -20.60 22.82 -6.62
N ASP A 502 -19.71 23.61 -7.24
CA ASP A 502 -19.56 23.70 -8.70
C ASP A 502 -19.18 22.34 -9.34
N GLU A 503 -18.47 21.48 -8.60
CA GLU A 503 -18.13 20.10 -8.99
C GLU A 503 -19.20 19.06 -8.60
N GLY A 504 -20.33 19.49 -8.03
CA GLY A 504 -21.45 18.62 -7.67
C GLY A 504 -21.32 17.91 -6.31
N ILE A 505 -20.41 18.37 -5.44
CA ILE A 505 -20.28 17.89 -4.07
C ILE A 505 -21.24 18.68 -3.19
N THR A 506 -22.15 17.99 -2.49
CA THR A 506 -23.02 18.65 -1.50
C THR A 506 -22.25 18.88 -0.21
N VAL A 507 -22.10 20.12 0.23
CA VAL A 507 -21.47 20.44 1.52
C VAL A 507 -22.53 20.86 2.55
N VAL A 508 -22.63 20.11 3.65
CA VAL A 508 -23.54 20.40 4.76
C VAL A 508 -22.73 20.79 5.99
N SER A 509 -22.81 22.05 6.38
CA SER A 509 -22.03 22.63 7.48
C SER A 509 -22.92 23.09 8.64
N GLY A 510 -22.33 23.36 9.81
CA GLY A 510 -23.05 23.91 10.97
C GLY A 510 -24.03 22.93 11.62
N ILE A 511 -23.69 21.64 11.68
CA ILE A 511 -24.60 20.57 12.11
C ILE A 511 -24.24 19.99 13.48
N THR A 512 -25.25 19.41 14.12
CA THR A 512 -25.10 18.52 15.29
C THR A 512 -25.57 17.10 14.92
N TYR A 513 -24.74 16.08 15.16
CA TYR A 513 -25.10 14.69 14.88
C TYR A 513 -26.20 14.21 15.84
N ARG A 514 -27.23 13.53 15.32
CA ARG A 514 -28.31 12.94 16.12
C ARG A 514 -28.21 11.42 16.18
N ALA A 515 -28.22 10.77 15.01
CA ALA A 515 -28.15 9.31 14.91
C ALA A 515 -27.69 8.89 13.52
N ILE A 516 -27.11 7.71 13.41
CA ILE A 516 -26.80 7.05 12.15
C ILE A 516 -27.31 5.61 12.19
N ARG A 517 -27.84 5.12 11.07
CA ARG A 517 -28.39 3.76 10.98
C ARG A 517 -28.24 3.17 9.58
N THR A 518 -28.21 1.85 9.51
CA THR A 518 -28.38 1.10 8.27
C THR A 518 -29.86 1.11 7.87
N THR A 519 -30.13 1.20 6.58
CA THR A 519 -31.44 1.11 5.95
C THR A 519 -31.42 0.04 4.86
N GLY A 520 -32.58 -0.28 4.27
CA GLY A 520 -32.64 -1.20 3.13
C GLY A 520 -31.89 -0.72 1.88
N GLY A 521 -31.55 0.57 1.80
CA GLY A 521 -30.86 1.19 0.66
C GLY A 521 -29.46 1.72 0.96
N GLY A 522 -28.87 1.42 2.11
CA GLY A 522 -27.54 1.94 2.50
C GLY A 522 -27.54 2.49 3.93
N ILE A 523 -26.96 3.67 4.12
CA ILE A 523 -26.80 4.36 5.40
C ILE A 523 -27.62 5.64 5.43
N SER A 524 -28.18 5.96 6.59
CA SER A 524 -28.95 7.18 6.84
C SER A 524 -28.40 7.90 8.06
N LEU A 525 -27.97 9.16 7.88
CA LEU A 525 -27.51 10.05 8.93
C LEU A 525 -28.57 11.11 9.22
N THR A 526 -29.04 11.17 10.46
CA THR A 526 -29.87 12.27 10.96
C THR A 526 -28.98 13.29 11.66
N VAL A 527 -29.08 14.55 11.24
CA VAL A 527 -28.38 15.70 11.82
C VAL A 527 -29.39 16.79 12.16
N MET A 528 -29.08 17.59 13.17
CA MET A 528 -29.80 18.84 13.42
C MET A 528 -29.05 19.98 12.74
N ARG A 529 -29.77 20.79 11.97
CA ARG A 529 -29.29 22.01 11.30
C ARG A 529 -30.38 23.06 11.39
N ASP A 530 -30.05 24.28 11.81
CA ASP A 530 -31.01 25.38 11.94
C ASP A 530 -32.28 24.99 12.73
N ASP A 531 -32.07 24.28 13.86
CA ASP A 531 -33.12 23.71 14.72
C ASP A 531 -34.09 22.72 14.04
N GLN A 532 -33.73 22.19 12.88
CA GLN A 532 -34.50 21.19 12.14
C GLN A 532 -33.70 19.90 11.95
N ASP A 533 -34.38 18.76 12.07
CA ASP A 533 -33.79 17.46 11.77
C ASP A 533 -33.75 17.26 10.24
N VAL A 534 -32.55 17.05 9.72
CA VAL A 534 -32.28 16.75 8.31
C VAL A 534 -31.75 15.32 8.25
N THR A 535 -32.31 14.52 7.34
CA THR A 535 -31.83 13.16 7.06
C THR A 535 -31.07 13.15 5.74
N ILE A 536 -29.89 12.51 5.76
CA ILE A 536 -28.98 12.40 4.62
C ILE A 536 -28.73 10.92 4.38
N ASP A 537 -29.12 10.42 3.21
CA ASP A 537 -28.96 9.02 2.83
C ASP A 537 -27.81 8.86 1.82
N ALA A 538 -27.07 7.75 1.93
CA ALA A 538 -26.03 7.36 0.98
C ALA A 538 -25.79 5.83 1.01
N ASP A 539 -25.17 5.26 -0.01
CA ASP A 539 -24.88 3.82 -0.09
C ASP A 539 -23.87 3.43 1.00
N GLN A 540 -22.82 4.24 1.14
CA GLN A 540 -21.75 4.05 2.11
C GLN A 540 -21.41 5.35 2.84
N VAL A 541 -20.77 5.21 4.01
CA VAL A 541 -20.29 6.33 4.82
C VAL A 541 -18.79 6.23 5.04
N LEU A 542 -18.08 7.34 4.90
CA LEU A 542 -16.65 7.50 5.15
C LEU A 542 -16.42 8.43 6.34
N ILE A 543 -15.76 7.91 7.38
CA ILE A 543 -15.41 8.64 8.59
C ILE A 543 -14.01 9.24 8.48
N THR A 544 -13.94 10.56 8.62
CA THR A 544 -12.68 11.35 8.54
C THR A 544 -12.57 12.38 9.67
N THR A 545 -13.23 12.12 10.81
CA THR A 545 -13.37 13.10 11.90
C THR A 545 -12.11 13.37 12.73
N GLY A 546 -11.03 12.63 12.51
CA GLY A 546 -9.76 12.82 13.20
C GLY A 546 -8.94 11.54 13.27
N ARG A 547 -7.89 11.57 14.10
CA ARG A 547 -6.97 10.45 14.32
C ARG A 547 -6.70 10.29 15.82
N THR A 548 -6.74 9.05 16.31
CA THR A 548 -6.46 8.69 17.70
C THR A 548 -5.02 8.16 17.81
N PRO A 549 -4.17 8.74 18.67
CA PRO A 549 -2.84 8.22 18.97
C PRO A 549 -2.84 6.75 19.39
N ASN A 550 -1.87 5.97 18.92
CA ASN A 550 -1.74 4.55 19.25
C ASN A 550 -0.92 4.39 20.54
N ILE A 551 -1.59 4.43 21.69
CA ILE A 551 -0.95 4.38 23.02
C ILE A 551 -1.35 3.15 23.85
N GLU A 552 -2.39 2.45 23.42
CA GLU A 552 -2.94 1.29 24.11
C GLU A 552 -1.92 0.14 24.16
N GLY A 553 -1.85 -0.56 25.29
CA GLY A 553 -0.95 -1.71 25.48
C GLY A 553 0.53 -1.36 25.72
N LEU A 554 0.95 -0.09 25.57
CA LEU A 554 2.34 0.32 25.77
C LEU A 554 2.78 0.34 27.25
N GLY A 555 1.84 0.37 28.19
CA GLY A 555 2.13 0.48 29.63
C GLY A 555 2.48 1.89 30.09
N LEU A 556 1.97 2.95 29.44
CA LEU A 556 2.38 4.32 29.72
C LEU A 556 2.11 4.76 31.17
N ALA A 557 0.94 4.39 31.71
CA ALA A 557 0.51 4.79 33.04
C ALA A 557 1.37 4.15 34.14
N GLU A 558 1.68 2.86 33.99
CA GLU A 558 2.56 2.12 34.91
C GLU A 558 3.96 2.72 34.98
N HIS A 559 4.37 3.43 33.92
CA HIS A 559 5.69 4.03 33.77
C HIS A 559 5.69 5.55 33.94
N GLY A 560 4.59 6.14 34.43
CA GLY A 560 4.51 7.57 34.73
C GLY A 560 4.60 8.48 33.50
N ILE A 561 4.25 8.00 32.32
CA ILE A 561 4.21 8.79 31.07
C ILE A 561 2.84 9.45 30.94
N ALA A 562 2.82 10.78 30.98
CA ALA A 562 1.59 11.56 30.91
C ALA A 562 0.98 11.57 29.50
N VAL A 563 -0.34 11.49 29.46
CA VAL A 563 -1.16 11.58 28.26
C VAL A 563 -2.05 12.82 28.38
N SER A 564 -2.15 13.58 27.30
CA SER A 564 -2.98 14.79 27.22
C SER A 564 -4.48 14.46 27.17
N PRO A 565 -5.38 15.41 27.44
CA PRO A 565 -6.83 15.19 27.33
C PRO A 565 -7.29 14.76 25.93
N THR A 566 -6.51 15.05 24.89
CA THR A 566 -6.77 14.64 23.50
C THR A 566 -6.18 13.26 23.16
N GLY A 567 -5.57 12.57 24.13
CA GLY A 567 -5.05 11.20 23.99
C GLY A 567 -3.60 11.10 23.50
N GLY A 568 -2.92 12.22 23.21
CA GLY A 568 -1.51 12.21 22.78
C GLY A 568 -0.52 12.17 23.95
N ILE A 569 0.64 11.53 23.76
CA ILE A 569 1.74 11.55 24.75
C ILE A 569 2.25 12.99 24.93
N VAL A 570 2.28 13.47 26.17
CA VAL A 570 2.79 14.80 26.49
C VAL A 570 4.30 14.82 26.32
N VAL A 571 4.78 15.76 25.50
CA VAL A 571 6.22 16.00 25.29
C VAL A 571 6.57 17.47 25.45
N ASP A 572 7.80 17.75 25.87
CA ASP A 572 8.35 19.10 25.92
C ASP A 572 8.98 19.58 24.59
N ASP A 573 9.64 20.74 24.61
CA ASP A 573 10.31 21.35 23.45
C ASP A 573 11.50 20.52 22.91
N ARG A 574 11.91 19.46 23.61
CA ARG A 574 13.01 18.56 23.25
C ARG A 574 12.52 17.15 22.93
N MET A 575 11.20 16.96 22.79
CA MET A 575 10.53 15.69 22.54
C MET A 575 10.60 14.70 23.72
N ARG A 576 10.90 15.17 24.95
CA ARG A 576 10.96 14.33 26.15
C ARG A 576 9.58 14.11 26.72
N THR A 577 9.29 12.87 27.13
CA THR A 577 8.09 12.57 27.92
C THR A 577 8.31 12.94 29.39
N THR A 578 7.29 12.75 30.24
CA THR A 578 7.43 12.90 31.70
C THR A 578 8.33 11.84 32.35
N ARG A 579 8.66 10.75 31.64
CA ARG A 579 9.63 9.75 32.10
C ARG A 579 11.02 10.05 31.53
N ALA A 580 12.01 10.20 32.41
CA ALA A 580 13.40 10.41 32.00
C ALA A 580 13.90 9.25 31.13
N GLY A 581 14.58 9.60 30.03
CA GLY A 581 15.11 8.62 29.07
C GLY A 581 14.08 8.08 28.07
N VAL A 582 12.81 8.50 28.15
CA VAL A 582 11.77 8.16 27.19
C VAL A 582 11.30 9.42 26.45
N TYR A 583 11.25 9.31 25.14
CA TYR A 583 10.89 10.36 24.19
C TYR A 583 9.69 9.91 23.37
N ALA A 584 8.96 10.83 22.76
CA ALA A 584 7.91 10.50 21.81
C ALA A 584 7.90 11.49 20.63
N ALA A 585 7.57 10.99 19.43
CA ALA A 585 7.55 11.80 18.21
C ALA A 585 6.54 11.29 17.18
N GLY A 586 6.04 12.22 16.35
CA GLY A 586 5.01 11.95 15.34
C GLY A 586 3.60 11.90 15.93
N ASP A 587 2.66 11.32 15.19
CA ASP A 587 1.22 11.40 15.49
C ASP A 587 0.84 10.90 16.90
N VAL A 588 1.67 10.06 17.53
CA VAL A 588 1.44 9.57 18.91
C VAL A 588 1.42 10.71 19.94
N THR A 589 2.04 11.85 19.62
CA THR A 589 2.02 13.05 20.45
C THR A 589 0.73 13.86 20.32
N GLY A 590 -0.12 13.56 19.32
CA GLY A 590 -1.37 14.27 19.06
C GLY A 590 -1.22 15.67 18.45
N ARG A 591 -0.02 16.05 18.01
CA ARG A 591 0.31 17.36 17.39
C ARG A 591 1.04 17.17 16.06
N ASP A 592 0.98 18.19 15.21
CA ASP A 592 1.78 18.32 13.98
C ASP A 592 1.78 17.03 13.13
N GLN A 593 0.59 16.46 12.85
CA GLN A 593 0.38 15.14 12.22
C GLN A 593 0.71 15.10 10.72
N PHE A 594 1.93 15.50 10.38
CA PHE A 594 2.51 15.50 9.05
C PHE A 594 3.76 14.62 9.01
N VAL A 595 3.93 13.85 7.94
CA VAL A 595 5.05 12.90 7.83
C VAL A 595 6.44 13.55 8.00
N TYR A 596 6.62 14.76 7.44
CA TYR A 596 7.88 15.49 7.56
C TYR A 596 8.12 16.03 8.98
N MET A 597 7.06 16.37 9.71
CA MET A 597 7.17 16.78 11.12
C MET A 597 7.38 15.60 12.05
N ALA A 598 6.77 14.46 11.75
CA ALA A 598 7.01 13.21 12.45
C ALA A 598 8.49 12.78 12.32
N ALA A 599 9.04 12.83 11.10
CA ALA A 599 10.46 12.56 10.86
C ALA A 599 11.38 13.61 11.53
N TYR A 600 11.09 14.91 11.39
CA TYR A 600 11.86 15.98 12.02
C TYR A 600 11.90 15.85 13.54
N GLY A 601 10.73 15.67 14.19
CA GLY A 601 10.64 15.48 15.63
C GLY A 601 11.38 14.24 16.11
N ALA A 602 11.28 13.12 15.38
CA ALA A 602 11.94 11.88 15.74
C ALA A 602 13.48 11.95 15.58
N LYS A 603 13.97 12.66 14.56
CA LYS A 603 15.40 12.99 14.42
C LYS A 603 15.90 13.78 15.63
N LEU A 604 15.14 14.78 16.09
CA LEU A 604 15.51 15.54 17.28
C LEU A 604 15.45 14.70 18.54
N ALA A 605 14.41 13.88 18.71
CA ALA A 605 14.26 12.95 19.83
C ALA A 605 15.45 11.99 19.93
N ALA A 606 15.87 11.38 18.82
CA ALA A 606 17.04 10.50 18.78
C ALA A 606 18.34 11.25 19.15
N LYS A 607 18.55 12.46 18.59
CA LYS A 607 19.72 13.28 18.93
C LYS A 607 19.75 13.67 20.41
N ASN A 608 18.61 14.06 20.97
CA ASN A 608 18.48 14.46 22.37
C ASN A 608 18.69 13.27 23.31
N ALA A 609 18.09 12.12 22.98
CA ALA A 609 18.29 10.86 23.69
C ALA A 609 19.76 10.48 23.84
N LEU A 610 20.57 10.68 22.80
CA LEU A 610 21.97 10.29 22.75
C LEU A 610 22.95 11.39 23.17
N ASN A 611 22.58 12.67 23.07
CA ASN A 611 23.53 13.80 23.18
C ASN A 611 23.09 14.92 24.14
N GLY A 612 22.40 14.57 25.23
CA GLY A 612 22.18 15.49 26.35
C GLY A 612 21.17 16.61 26.09
N ASP A 613 20.11 16.34 25.33
CA ASP A 613 18.90 17.18 25.30
C ASP A 613 19.09 18.65 24.85
N SER A 614 20.00 18.91 23.91
CA SER A 614 20.33 20.27 23.48
C SER A 614 19.45 20.83 22.35
N GLN A 615 18.77 19.98 21.58
CA GLN A 615 18.04 20.40 20.38
C GLN A 615 16.58 20.68 20.70
N ARG A 616 16.07 21.82 20.21
CA ARG A 616 14.66 22.21 20.34
C ARG A 616 13.88 21.93 19.06
N TYR A 617 12.66 21.46 19.23
CA TYR A 617 11.66 21.33 18.18
C TYR A 617 11.01 22.68 17.91
N ASP A 618 11.00 23.08 16.64
CA ASP A 618 10.41 24.32 16.18
C ASP A 618 9.50 24.04 14.96
N ASN A 619 8.23 24.39 15.09
CA ASN A 619 7.21 24.29 14.03
C ASN A 619 6.68 25.67 13.60
N SER A 620 7.34 26.78 13.97
CA SER A 620 6.89 28.14 13.63
C SER A 620 6.79 28.40 12.13
N ALA A 621 7.62 27.73 11.33
CA ALA A 621 7.58 27.74 9.87
C ALA A 621 7.21 26.35 9.30
N MET A 622 6.26 25.65 9.92
CA MET A 622 5.73 24.40 9.38
C MET A 622 4.74 24.69 8.24
N PRO A 623 5.02 24.28 6.98
CA PRO A 623 4.02 24.31 5.94
C PRO A 623 2.97 23.22 6.18
N ALA A 624 1.74 23.45 5.74
CA ALA A 624 0.66 22.48 5.69
C ALA A 624 -0.02 22.57 4.32
N ILE A 625 -0.38 21.41 3.73
CA ILE A 625 -1.00 21.35 2.40
C ILE A 625 -2.17 20.38 2.44
N VAL A 626 -3.31 20.83 1.91
CA VAL A 626 -4.47 20.03 1.56
C VAL A 626 -4.53 19.93 0.04
N PHE A 627 -4.45 18.71 -0.48
CA PHE A 627 -4.37 18.41 -1.91
C PHE A 627 -5.75 18.33 -2.56
N THR A 628 -6.62 19.28 -2.23
CA THR A 628 -7.79 19.62 -3.04
C THR A 628 -7.34 20.37 -4.29
N ASP A 629 -8.29 20.66 -5.17
CA ASP A 629 -8.09 21.51 -6.34
C ASP A 629 -9.21 22.56 -6.40
N PRO A 630 -8.91 23.85 -6.15
CA PRO A 630 -7.58 24.41 -5.88
C PRO A 630 -6.93 23.88 -4.58
N GLN A 631 -5.60 23.82 -4.56
CA GLN A 631 -4.84 23.35 -3.39
C GLN A 631 -4.87 24.40 -2.30
N VAL A 632 -5.06 23.96 -1.06
CA VAL A 632 -4.89 24.82 0.12
C VAL A 632 -3.50 24.60 0.68
N ALA A 633 -2.71 25.67 0.80
CA ALA A 633 -1.40 25.62 1.41
C ALA A 633 -1.24 26.76 2.42
N SER A 634 -0.69 26.47 3.59
CA SER A 634 -0.48 27.46 4.64
C SER A 634 0.86 27.29 5.34
N VAL A 635 1.35 28.37 5.93
CA VAL A 635 2.49 28.36 6.84
C VAL A 635 2.37 29.53 7.82
N GLY A 636 2.77 29.31 9.07
CA GLY A 636 2.70 30.33 10.13
C GLY A 636 1.28 30.57 10.65
N LEU A 637 1.01 31.79 11.10
CA LEU A 637 -0.22 32.13 11.81
C LEU A 637 -1.35 32.53 10.85
N THR A 638 -2.57 32.10 11.16
CA THR A 638 -3.79 32.75 10.63
C THR A 638 -3.95 34.14 11.24
N GLU A 639 -4.78 34.98 10.64
CA GLU A 639 -5.12 36.30 11.19
C GLU A 639 -5.65 36.19 12.62
N ALA A 640 -6.59 35.27 12.86
CA ALA A 640 -7.15 35.02 14.18
C ALA A 640 -6.09 34.52 15.18
N ALA A 641 -5.20 33.62 14.75
CA ALA A 641 -4.12 33.11 15.60
C ALA A 641 -3.07 34.20 15.92
N ALA A 642 -2.76 35.08 14.97
CA ALA A 642 -1.85 36.21 15.18
C ALA A 642 -2.42 37.21 16.20
N HIS A 643 -3.72 37.53 16.10
CA HIS A 643 -4.40 38.33 17.11
C HIS A 643 -4.41 37.66 18.49
N ALA A 644 -4.73 36.36 18.55
CA ALA A 644 -4.72 35.61 19.80
C ALA A 644 -3.32 35.54 20.45
N ALA A 645 -2.25 35.55 19.63
CA ALA A 645 -0.87 35.62 20.07
C ALA A 645 -0.40 37.03 20.48
N GLY A 646 -1.27 38.04 20.39
CA GLY A 646 -1.00 39.40 20.85
C GLY A 646 -0.28 40.31 19.85
N TYR A 647 -0.20 39.92 18.57
CA TYR A 647 0.36 40.78 17.53
C TYR A 647 -0.62 41.90 17.15
N ALA A 648 -0.07 43.08 16.82
CA ALA A 648 -0.79 44.04 16.01
C ALA A 648 -0.73 43.55 14.55
N VAL A 649 -1.87 43.22 13.95
CA VAL A 649 -1.91 42.51 12.67
C VAL A 649 -2.29 43.47 11.54
N ARG A 650 -1.58 43.35 10.41
CA ARG A 650 -2.05 43.80 9.09
C ARG A 650 -2.22 42.57 8.20
N VAL A 651 -3.21 42.60 7.33
CA VAL A 651 -3.45 41.55 6.34
C VAL A 651 -3.51 42.12 4.94
N SER A 652 -3.15 41.28 3.97
CA SER A 652 -3.33 41.53 2.55
C SER A 652 -3.91 40.29 1.91
N THR A 653 -4.99 40.45 1.15
CA THR A 653 -5.65 39.35 0.43
C THR A 653 -5.85 39.76 -1.02
N ILE A 654 -5.35 38.95 -1.94
CA ILE A 654 -5.57 39.12 -3.38
C ILE A 654 -6.28 37.90 -3.96
N GLY A 655 -7.12 38.11 -4.97
CA GLY A 655 -7.69 37.03 -5.77
C GLY A 655 -6.71 36.56 -6.85
N LEU A 656 -6.87 35.32 -7.33
CA LEU A 656 -6.07 34.83 -8.45
C LEU A 656 -6.40 35.50 -9.79
N ASP A 657 -7.49 36.26 -9.88
CA ASP A 657 -7.77 37.17 -11.00
C ASP A 657 -6.76 38.32 -11.12
N GLN A 658 -5.94 38.55 -10.09
CA GLN A 658 -4.83 39.49 -10.11
C GLN A 658 -3.48 38.81 -10.41
N VAL A 659 -3.42 37.47 -10.49
CA VAL A 659 -2.19 36.73 -10.72
C VAL A 659 -2.06 36.37 -12.20
N PRO A 660 -1.05 36.91 -12.92
CA PRO A 660 -0.91 36.72 -14.37
C PRO A 660 -0.91 35.26 -14.82
N ARG A 661 -0.28 34.36 -14.04
CA ARG A 661 -0.27 32.91 -14.33
C ARG A 661 -1.67 32.31 -14.33
N ALA A 662 -2.50 32.66 -13.36
CA ALA A 662 -3.88 32.16 -13.24
C ALA A 662 -4.78 32.70 -14.37
N LEU A 663 -4.61 33.98 -14.74
CA LEU A 663 -5.25 34.57 -15.92
C LEU A 663 -4.88 33.83 -17.20
N ALA A 664 -3.59 33.55 -17.41
CA ALA A 664 -3.12 32.79 -18.56
C ALA A 664 -3.66 31.35 -18.58
N ALA A 665 -3.80 30.74 -17.41
CA ALA A 665 -4.39 29.42 -17.24
C ALA A 665 -5.92 29.39 -17.43
N ARG A 666 -6.58 30.55 -17.47
CA ARG A 666 -8.05 30.70 -17.43
C ARG A 666 -8.67 30.00 -16.22
N ASP A 667 -7.94 30.02 -15.10
CA ASP A 667 -8.35 29.45 -13.83
C ASP A 667 -7.96 30.39 -12.71
N THR A 668 -8.91 31.26 -12.36
CA THR A 668 -8.75 32.28 -11.32
C THR A 668 -9.41 31.86 -10.01
N ARG A 669 -9.66 30.55 -9.83
CA ARG A 669 -10.24 30.02 -8.59
C ARG A 669 -9.22 30.12 -7.45
N GLY A 670 -9.53 30.93 -6.46
CA GLY A 670 -8.77 31.01 -5.21
C GLY A 670 -8.22 32.39 -4.87
N LEU A 671 -7.36 32.41 -3.86
CA LEU A 671 -6.84 33.63 -3.24
C LEU A 671 -5.48 33.39 -2.58
N ILE A 672 -4.75 34.47 -2.32
CA ILE A 672 -3.53 34.48 -1.52
C ILE A 672 -3.71 35.52 -0.41
N LYS A 673 -3.54 35.08 0.84
CA LYS A 673 -3.56 35.94 2.04
C LYS A 673 -2.21 35.93 2.72
N LEU A 674 -1.70 37.10 3.06
CA LEU A 674 -0.53 37.30 3.91
C LEU A 674 -0.94 37.97 5.23
N VAL A 675 -0.34 37.51 6.32
CA VAL A 675 -0.53 38.02 7.68
C VAL A 675 0.81 38.58 8.16
N ALA A 676 0.85 39.84 8.59
CA ALA A 676 2.08 40.50 8.99
C ALA A 676 1.93 41.28 10.31
N ASP A 677 3.04 41.45 11.02
CA ASP A 677 3.15 42.32 12.19
C ASP A 677 3.12 43.79 11.73
N ALA A 678 2.16 44.57 12.23
CA ALA A 678 1.99 45.97 11.91
C ALA A 678 3.18 46.85 12.37
N GLY A 679 3.89 46.44 13.43
CA GLY A 679 4.97 47.23 14.03
C GLY A 679 6.28 47.19 13.24
N ASN A 680 6.66 46.01 12.74
CA ASN A 680 7.95 45.79 12.08
C ASN A 680 7.84 45.20 10.66
N GLY A 681 6.62 44.88 10.20
CA GLY A 681 6.38 44.32 8.87
C GLY A 681 6.74 42.85 8.70
N ARG A 682 7.17 42.12 9.75
CA ARG A 682 7.50 40.69 9.67
C ARG A 682 6.32 39.89 9.13
N LEU A 683 6.61 39.00 8.19
CA LEU A 683 5.64 38.01 7.75
C LEU A 683 5.40 37.00 8.89
N LEU A 684 4.15 36.92 9.34
CA LEU A 684 3.70 36.02 10.40
C LEU A 684 3.03 34.76 9.85
N GLY A 685 2.40 34.87 8.69
CA GLY A 685 1.75 33.74 8.03
C GLY A 685 1.41 34.01 6.56
N ALA A 686 1.29 32.94 5.80
CA ALA A 686 0.85 32.96 4.41
C ALA A 686 -0.13 31.81 4.16
N HIS A 687 -1.20 32.10 3.44
CA HIS A 687 -2.30 31.16 3.17
C HIS A 687 -2.69 31.28 1.69
N ILE A 688 -2.60 30.18 0.97
CA ILE A 688 -2.80 30.10 -0.47
C ILE A 688 -3.93 29.11 -0.74
N LEU A 689 -4.90 29.52 -1.54
CA LEU A 689 -5.85 28.65 -2.22
C LEU A 689 -5.59 28.84 -3.72
N ALA A 690 -4.93 27.90 -4.39
CA ALA A 690 -4.58 28.04 -5.80
C ALA A 690 -4.31 26.70 -6.49
N PRO A 691 -4.60 26.57 -7.80
CA PRO A 691 -3.98 25.53 -8.61
C PRO A 691 -2.45 25.68 -8.51
N GLU A 692 -1.73 24.59 -8.28
CA GLU A 692 -0.26 24.60 -8.06
C GLU A 692 0.19 25.43 -6.84
N GLY A 693 -0.73 25.72 -5.89
CA GLY A 693 -0.43 26.48 -4.66
C GLY A 693 0.48 25.75 -3.67
N ALA A 694 0.52 24.41 -3.73
CA ALA A 694 1.30 23.56 -2.85
C ALA A 694 2.82 23.84 -2.90
N ASP A 695 3.37 24.14 -4.09
CA ASP A 695 4.80 24.41 -4.23
C ASP A 695 5.14 25.87 -3.86
N SER A 696 4.22 26.80 -4.12
CA SER A 696 4.41 28.23 -3.89
C SER A 696 4.59 28.56 -2.40
N ILE A 697 3.94 27.81 -1.51
CA ILE A 697 4.00 28.03 -0.06
C ILE A 697 5.42 27.93 0.52
N GLN A 698 6.29 27.14 -0.12
CA GLN A 698 7.64 26.90 0.36
C GLN A 698 8.49 28.19 0.38
N THR A 699 8.20 29.15 -0.50
CA THR A 699 8.86 30.46 -0.46
C THR A 699 8.48 31.23 0.81
N ALA A 700 7.20 31.24 1.17
CA ALA A 700 6.73 31.85 2.41
C ALA A 700 7.29 31.13 3.65
N THR A 701 7.43 29.81 3.59
CA THR A 701 8.08 29.00 4.65
C THR A 701 9.49 29.49 4.94
N LEU A 702 10.30 29.70 3.89
CA LEU A 702 11.66 30.23 4.03
C LEU A 702 11.65 31.66 4.55
N ALA A 703 10.74 32.51 4.06
CA ALA A 703 10.62 33.90 4.51
C ALA A 703 10.31 34.00 6.01
N ILE A 704 9.32 33.25 6.49
CA ILE A 704 8.94 33.21 7.92
C ILE A 704 10.09 32.67 8.76
N ARG A 705 10.73 31.57 8.33
CA ARG A 705 11.86 30.96 9.03
C ARG A 705 13.03 31.93 9.20
N GLN A 706 13.28 32.79 8.21
CA GLN A 706 14.34 33.79 8.26
C GLN A 706 13.91 35.13 8.86
N GLY A 707 12.63 35.26 9.27
CA GLY A 707 12.09 36.48 9.85
C GLY A 707 12.01 37.65 8.87
N LEU A 708 11.83 37.38 7.58
CA LEU A 708 11.70 38.41 6.54
C LEU A 708 10.40 39.21 6.70
N SER A 709 10.45 40.47 6.26
CA SER A 709 9.29 41.35 6.19
C SER A 709 8.51 41.18 4.88
N VAL A 710 7.29 41.73 4.83
CA VAL A 710 6.52 41.83 3.58
C VAL A 710 7.22 42.74 2.55
N ALA A 711 8.00 43.73 3.00
CA ALA A 711 8.79 44.57 2.11
C ALA A 711 9.92 43.76 1.44
N ASP A 712 10.63 42.93 2.20
CA ASP A 712 11.68 42.04 1.65
C ASP A 712 11.09 41.11 0.57
N LEU A 713 9.86 40.61 0.80
CA LEU A 713 9.16 39.76 -0.16
C LEU A 713 8.74 40.54 -1.42
N ALA A 714 8.27 41.78 -1.26
CA ALA A 714 7.88 42.66 -2.37
C ALA A 714 9.08 43.08 -3.24
N ASP A 715 10.22 43.36 -2.61
CA ASP A 715 11.47 43.79 -3.26
C ASP A 715 12.19 42.63 -3.98
N THR A 716 11.87 41.39 -3.62
CA THR A 716 12.41 40.20 -4.28
C THR A 716 11.92 40.10 -5.74
N ILE A 717 12.82 39.65 -6.62
CA ILE A 717 12.47 39.36 -8.02
C ILE A 717 11.80 37.99 -8.08
N PHE A 718 10.54 37.97 -8.48
CA PHE A 718 9.80 36.74 -8.80
C PHE A 718 9.69 36.58 -10.31
N PRO A 719 9.88 35.37 -10.85
CA PRO A 719 9.63 35.12 -12.27
C PRO A 719 8.17 35.42 -12.63
N TYR A 720 7.98 36.26 -13.65
CA TYR A 720 6.66 36.60 -14.20
C TYR A 720 5.92 35.36 -14.71
N LEU A 721 4.59 35.34 -14.60
CA LEU A 721 3.74 34.21 -15.03
C LEU A 721 4.04 32.92 -14.26
N THR A 722 4.34 33.03 -12.98
CA THR A 722 4.38 31.89 -12.05
C THR A 722 3.34 32.07 -10.95
N THR A 723 2.80 30.98 -10.39
CA THR A 723 1.85 31.07 -9.27
C THR A 723 2.49 31.71 -8.05
N VAL A 724 3.79 31.46 -7.85
CA VAL A 724 4.57 32.02 -6.73
C VAL A 724 4.74 33.54 -6.82
N GLU A 725 4.65 34.15 -8.01
CA GLU A 725 4.59 35.62 -8.17
C GLU A 725 3.42 36.23 -7.37
N GLY A 726 2.34 35.48 -7.17
CA GLY A 726 1.22 35.92 -6.36
C GLY A 726 1.60 36.28 -4.91
N LEU A 727 2.67 35.69 -4.35
CA LEU A 727 3.20 36.10 -3.04
C LEU A 727 3.76 37.53 -3.05
N LYS A 728 4.45 37.92 -4.13
CA LYS A 728 4.94 39.29 -4.31
C LYS A 728 3.78 40.28 -4.47
N LEU A 729 2.79 39.94 -5.29
CA LEU A 729 1.63 40.79 -5.50
C LEU A 729 0.84 40.98 -4.20
N ALA A 730 0.67 39.92 -3.41
CA ALA A 730 0.05 40.00 -2.10
C ALA A 730 0.88 40.85 -1.12
N ALA A 731 2.21 40.81 -1.20
CA ALA A 731 3.09 41.66 -0.40
C ALA A 731 2.97 43.15 -0.79
N LEU A 732 2.90 43.46 -2.08
CA LEU A 732 2.68 44.83 -2.57
C LEU A 732 1.31 45.39 -2.19
N ALA A 733 0.29 44.53 -2.12
CA ALA A 733 -1.08 44.87 -1.76
C ALA A 733 -1.26 45.39 -0.31
N PHE A 734 -0.22 45.33 0.53
CA PHE A 734 -0.25 46.00 1.83
C PHE A 734 -0.30 47.53 1.72
N ASP A 735 0.37 48.10 0.70
CA ASP A 735 0.57 49.54 0.57
C ASP A 735 0.15 50.10 -0.82
N LYS A 736 -0.09 49.23 -1.80
CA LYS A 736 -0.43 49.61 -3.19
C LYS A 736 -1.71 48.90 -3.66
N ASP A 737 -2.39 49.53 -4.61
CA ASP A 737 -3.51 48.90 -5.34
C ASP A 737 -2.95 48.11 -6.52
N VAL A 738 -3.03 46.77 -6.44
CA VAL A 738 -2.45 45.86 -7.45
C VAL A 738 -3.03 46.10 -8.84
N ALA A 739 -4.29 46.53 -8.94
CA ALA A 739 -4.92 46.85 -10.23
C ALA A 739 -4.31 48.07 -10.93
N LYS A 740 -3.52 48.88 -10.22
CA LYS A 740 -2.82 50.06 -10.75
C LYS A 740 -1.33 49.82 -11.01
N LEU A 741 -0.83 48.60 -10.80
CA LEU A 741 0.56 48.24 -11.07
C LEU A 741 0.72 47.79 -12.52
N SER A 742 1.80 48.22 -13.17
CA SER A 742 2.20 47.65 -14.47
C SER A 742 2.80 46.25 -14.28
N CYS A 743 2.91 45.48 -15.37
CA CYS A 743 3.55 44.16 -15.33
C CYS A 743 4.91 44.22 -14.63
N CYS A 744 5.13 43.32 -13.66
CA CYS A 744 6.35 43.20 -12.86
C CYS A 744 6.74 44.43 -12.02
N ALA A 745 5.88 45.43 -11.85
CA ALA A 745 6.18 46.57 -10.98
C ALA A 745 6.32 46.09 -9.52
N GLY A 746 7.51 46.33 -8.94
CA GLY A 746 7.82 46.19 -7.52
C GLY A 746 7.92 47.55 -6.88
#